data_AF-A0A842NL93-F1
#
_entry.id   AF-A0A842NL93-F1
#
_cell.length_a   1.000
_cell.length_b   1.000
_cell.length_c   1.000
_cell.angle_alpha   90.00
_cell.angle_beta   90.00
_cell.angle_gamma   90.00
#
_symmetry.space_group_name_H-M   'P 1'
#
loop_
_entity.id
_entity.type
_entity.pdbx_description
1 polymer ?
#
loop_
_entity_poly.entity_id
_entity_poly.type
_entity_poly.pdbx_seq_one_letter_code
_entity_poly.pdbx_strand_id
1 'polypeptide(L)'
;MKKAQVTIFLLIAIVLLAAFLLLFNLTQNIAETRSKKTADMVYTDLLQKTPLTRFIEKCLDQSTKKAVKTISLQGGFFFQDQPGSIIDWEIPYTIQQDQRIAYQIYPPNTYFTESSFLYPCFTANANVPPIMMGDFCYEHYTHTLPYYIFGSTGDPTRSINPDLCSVYNYSRAGYDCFCEECIGFSIEQQLESFIAKEMENCINISELTNYNISAGNATVDLLIGNEDLTSNLQFPLIISLQGYDAETKMQTFSTKLPIRLKQVYDTARKIINREIHDVSFNLISDAYNLRTPYLTYSIEPTQDEAAYIFTINDTHSKIDGKNYLFKFAIKNRQPALDYYNPDNCYIDGAYYNICVTEGEEIFLEPVAYDPDNQPMFYKYSGWKADYDTLFTTTADNPTPHQESFNITTNIWHSSTNYKDTNRKANYQTKHEDVGPHEITIEVTDFFGLKDQQQISIMVDDRPNVYFFGSTPYTDIPHDKASIEDPFTLNASLTTDYFGSSNLLFRWELEKQNKEYDYNYENEIIEFPLLIGNINSPTQFTFQIGNHPTTLKTKSQEATLGQYQKEIEVYSCLPHRNQAPSYPFHNYQNDPYPDLQTTDPLMANHTCCSDGTDGSTYGSVKTGEPCYELTDYGCLFNFNSSDPRHIDPAGIINAQNMNPSTGITSTDDLKELFKREIKVKCANRGNMCNGPVEITVTSTGTYCPSNCVYTYINQSDGCR
;
A
#
# COMPACT_ATOMS: atom_id res chain seq x y z
N MET A 1 -55.63 -82.21 66.82
CA MET A 1 -56.41 -81.84 65.61
C MET A 1 -55.73 -82.41 64.38
N LYS A 2 -56.48 -83.04 63.48
CA LYS A 2 -55.94 -83.81 62.34
C LYS A 2 -55.43 -82.84 61.27
N LYS A 3 -54.23 -83.06 60.75
CA LYS A 3 -53.52 -82.17 59.80
C LYS A 3 -54.37 -81.74 58.59
N ALA A 4 -55.35 -82.55 58.17
CA ALA A 4 -56.29 -82.23 57.08
C ALA A 4 -57.23 -81.04 57.36
N GLN A 5 -57.59 -80.76 58.62
CA GLN A 5 -58.44 -79.61 58.96
C GLN A 5 -57.70 -78.29 58.76
N VAL A 6 -56.39 -78.25 59.05
CA VAL A 6 -55.56 -77.04 58.90
C VAL A 6 -55.42 -76.66 57.42
N THR A 7 -55.24 -77.63 56.52
CA THR A 7 -55.13 -77.38 55.06
C THR A 7 -56.41 -76.79 54.47
N ILE A 8 -57.58 -77.23 54.93
CA ILE A 8 -58.88 -76.70 54.47
C ILE A 8 -59.06 -75.24 54.93
N PHE A 9 -58.72 -74.92 56.19
CA PHE A 9 -58.78 -73.54 56.67
C PHE A 9 -57.79 -72.61 55.92
N LEU A 10 -56.59 -73.11 55.57
CA LEU A 10 -55.62 -72.37 54.77
C LEU A 10 -56.13 -72.08 53.35
N LEU A 11 -56.72 -73.07 52.67
CA LEU A 11 -57.29 -72.90 51.33
C LEU A 11 -58.47 -71.92 51.34
N ILE A 12 -59.36 -72.00 52.34
CA ILE A 12 -60.47 -71.05 52.49
C ILE A 12 -59.95 -69.64 52.72
N ALA A 13 -58.91 -69.46 53.56
CA ALA A 13 -58.30 -68.16 53.80
C ALA A 13 -57.68 -67.55 52.52
N ILE A 14 -57.01 -68.35 51.70
CA ILE A 14 -56.43 -67.90 50.42
C ILE A 14 -57.52 -67.50 49.43
N VAL A 15 -58.59 -68.28 49.31
CA VAL A 15 -59.72 -67.95 48.41
C VAL A 15 -60.43 -66.67 48.85
N LEU A 16 -60.66 -66.49 50.16
CA LEU A 16 -61.24 -65.27 50.70
C LEU A 16 -60.33 -64.05 50.49
N LEU A 17 -59.02 -64.21 50.67
CA LEU A 17 -58.04 -63.15 50.40
C LEU A 17 -58.03 -62.79 48.90
N ALA A 18 -58.02 -63.77 48.00
CA ALA A 18 -58.06 -63.54 46.56
C ALA A 18 -59.36 -62.84 46.14
N ALA A 19 -60.51 -63.24 46.68
CA ALA A 19 -61.80 -62.60 46.43
C ALA A 19 -61.81 -61.14 46.95
N PHE A 20 -61.25 -60.89 48.13
CA PHE A 20 -61.11 -59.54 48.68
C PHE A 20 -60.19 -58.66 47.82
N LEU A 21 -59.01 -59.16 47.42
CA LEU A 21 -58.09 -58.44 46.53
C LEU A 21 -58.74 -58.15 45.17
N LEU A 22 -59.51 -59.09 44.63
CA LEU A 22 -60.25 -58.89 43.38
C LEU A 22 -61.36 -57.82 43.53
N LEU A 23 -62.15 -57.88 44.60
CA LEU A 23 -63.17 -56.85 44.88
C LEU A 23 -62.55 -55.48 45.14
N PHE A 24 -61.41 -55.42 45.83
CA PHE A 24 -60.66 -54.20 46.05
C PHE A 24 -60.15 -53.60 44.73
N ASN A 25 -59.53 -54.41 43.86
CA ASN A 25 -59.11 -53.97 42.53
C ASN A 25 -60.30 -53.53 41.65
N LEU A 26 -61.42 -54.26 41.68
CA LEU A 26 -62.62 -53.88 40.93
C LEU A 26 -63.22 -52.58 41.44
N THR A 27 -63.26 -52.37 42.75
CA THR A 27 -63.77 -51.12 43.34
C THR A 27 -62.86 -49.93 43.04
N GLN A 28 -61.53 -50.11 43.06
CA GLN A 28 -60.58 -49.08 42.61
C GLN A 28 -60.78 -48.75 41.12
N ASN A 29 -60.86 -49.76 40.25
CA ASN A 29 -61.06 -49.57 38.82
C ASN A 29 -62.41 -48.89 38.51
N ILE A 30 -63.49 -49.25 39.23
CA ILE A 30 -64.80 -48.60 39.07
C ILE A 30 -64.76 -47.15 39.58
N ALA A 31 -64.08 -46.88 40.68
CA ALA A 31 -63.91 -45.52 41.19
C ALA A 31 -63.14 -44.64 40.19
N GLU A 32 -62.03 -45.16 39.64
CA GLU A 32 -61.25 -44.48 38.59
C GLU A 32 -62.06 -44.26 37.31
N THR A 33 -62.82 -45.27 36.87
CA THR A 33 -63.67 -45.16 35.67
C THR A 33 -64.82 -44.16 35.87
N ARG A 34 -65.42 -44.11 37.08
CA ARG A 34 -66.44 -43.11 37.42
C ARG A 34 -65.85 -41.71 37.51
N SER A 35 -64.63 -41.57 38.05
CA SER A 35 -63.88 -40.31 38.04
C SER A 35 -63.71 -39.80 36.61
N LYS A 36 -63.09 -40.60 35.75
CA LYS A 36 -62.84 -40.27 34.34
C LYS A 36 -64.10 -39.91 33.60
N LYS A 37 -65.16 -40.72 33.76
CA LYS A 37 -66.45 -40.45 33.11
C LYS A 37 -67.10 -39.16 33.60
N THR A 38 -66.99 -38.84 34.89
CA THR A 38 -67.57 -37.60 35.46
C THR A 38 -66.74 -36.39 35.03
N ALA A 39 -65.41 -36.50 35.06
CA ALA A 39 -64.50 -35.50 34.51
C ALA A 39 -64.76 -35.26 33.03
N ASP A 40 -64.95 -36.31 32.22
CA ASP A 40 -65.28 -36.22 30.79
C ASP A 40 -66.64 -35.56 30.55
N MET A 41 -67.65 -35.80 31.40
CA MET A 41 -68.94 -35.12 31.32
C MET A 41 -68.83 -33.63 31.65
N VAL A 42 -68.16 -33.28 32.76
CA VAL A 42 -67.91 -31.88 33.15
C VAL A 42 -67.11 -31.18 32.07
N TYR A 43 -66.09 -31.85 31.55
CA TYR A 43 -65.25 -31.36 30.45
C TYR A 43 -66.04 -31.14 29.16
N THR A 44 -66.89 -32.09 28.76
CA THR A 44 -67.71 -31.96 27.55
C THR A 44 -68.72 -30.82 27.70
N ASP A 45 -69.33 -30.68 28.87
CA ASP A 45 -70.23 -29.56 29.18
C ASP A 45 -69.49 -28.22 29.14
N LEU A 46 -68.31 -28.16 29.77
CA LEU A 46 -67.44 -26.99 29.82
C LEU A 46 -66.94 -26.56 28.44
N LEU A 47 -66.63 -27.47 27.53
CA LEU A 47 -66.08 -27.10 26.22
C LEU A 47 -67.13 -26.95 25.13
N GLN A 48 -68.17 -27.79 25.13
CA GLN A 48 -69.18 -27.76 24.06
C GLN A 48 -70.26 -26.70 24.29
N LYS A 49 -70.54 -26.35 25.55
CA LYS A 49 -71.64 -25.41 25.87
C LYS A 49 -71.19 -24.03 26.31
N THR A 50 -69.90 -23.82 26.59
CA THR A 50 -69.49 -22.66 27.38
C THR A 50 -68.82 -21.57 26.54
N PRO A 51 -69.05 -20.29 26.88
CA PRO A 51 -68.24 -19.15 26.46
C PRO A 51 -66.73 -19.29 26.68
N LEU A 52 -66.26 -20.31 27.42
CA LEU A 52 -64.85 -20.52 27.76
C LEU A 52 -63.96 -20.70 26.54
N THR A 53 -64.33 -21.55 25.56
CA THR A 53 -63.52 -21.75 24.34
C THR A 53 -63.33 -20.44 23.60
N ARG A 54 -64.42 -19.70 23.35
CA ARG A 54 -64.38 -18.39 22.68
C ARG A 54 -63.61 -17.35 23.50
N PHE A 55 -63.69 -17.42 24.83
CA PHE A 55 -62.95 -16.53 25.71
C PHE A 55 -61.44 -16.79 25.63
N ILE A 56 -61.02 -18.06 25.69
CA ILE A 56 -59.60 -18.45 25.57
C ILE A 56 -59.08 -18.12 24.17
N GLU A 57 -59.83 -18.42 23.11
CA GLU A 57 -59.47 -18.04 21.73
C GLU A 57 -59.34 -16.53 21.56
N LYS A 58 -60.24 -15.75 22.16
CA LYS A 58 -60.17 -14.29 22.16
C LYS A 58 -58.95 -13.78 22.93
N CYS A 59 -58.66 -14.36 24.10
CA CYS A 59 -57.44 -14.06 24.85
C CYS A 59 -56.21 -14.38 23.99
N LEU A 60 -56.16 -15.54 23.35
CA LEU A 60 -55.05 -15.95 22.49
C LEU A 60 -54.86 -14.99 21.30
N ASP A 61 -55.95 -14.60 20.63
CA ASP A 61 -55.94 -13.61 19.55
C ASP A 61 -55.41 -12.25 20.02
N GLN A 62 -55.88 -11.76 21.17
CA GLN A 62 -55.45 -10.48 21.73
C GLN A 62 -53.97 -10.51 22.16
N SER A 63 -53.55 -11.56 22.87
CA SER A 63 -52.16 -11.78 23.28
C SER A 63 -51.24 -11.87 22.06
N THR A 64 -51.63 -12.62 21.02
CA THR A 64 -50.87 -12.75 19.77
C THR A 64 -50.71 -11.40 19.07
N LYS A 65 -51.80 -10.63 18.91
CA LYS A 65 -51.76 -9.29 18.31
C LYS A 65 -50.86 -8.34 19.09
N LYS A 66 -50.98 -8.34 20.44
CA LYS A 66 -50.16 -7.51 21.33
C LYS A 66 -48.69 -7.88 21.22
N ALA A 67 -48.36 -9.17 21.27
CA ALA A 67 -46.99 -9.68 21.15
C ALA A 67 -46.35 -9.26 19.82
N VAL A 68 -47.01 -9.58 18.70
CA VAL A 68 -46.47 -9.27 17.36
C VAL A 68 -46.32 -7.77 17.14
N LYS A 69 -47.33 -6.98 17.51
CA LYS A 69 -47.24 -5.51 17.40
C LYS A 69 -46.06 -4.96 18.21
N THR A 70 -45.88 -5.44 19.43
CA THR A 70 -44.82 -4.97 20.33
C THR A 70 -43.45 -5.35 19.76
N ILE A 71 -43.17 -6.63 19.49
CA ILE A 71 -41.84 -7.06 19.01
C ILE A 71 -41.46 -6.42 17.67
N SER A 72 -42.44 -6.22 16.78
CA SER A 72 -42.19 -5.66 15.44
C SER A 72 -41.85 -4.18 15.47
N LEU A 73 -42.50 -3.43 16.37
CA LEU A 73 -42.21 -2.02 16.53
C LEU A 73 -40.92 -1.78 17.37
N GLN A 74 -40.36 -2.81 18.00
CA GLN A 74 -39.16 -2.75 18.85
C GLN A 74 -37.89 -3.31 18.18
N GLY A 75 -37.91 -3.57 16.87
CA GLY A 75 -36.74 -4.11 16.17
C GLY A 75 -36.55 -5.62 16.30
N GLY A 76 -37.62 -6.38 16.58
CA GLY A 76 -37.53 -7.85 16.68
C GLY A 76 -37.22 -8.38 18.08
N PHE A 77 -37.30 -7.53 19.11
CA PHE A 77 -36.98 -7.91 20.48
C PHE A 77 -38.05 -7.56 21.51
N PHE A 78 -38.16 -8.40 22.54
CA PHE A 78 -38.68 -8.01 23.84
C PHE A 78 -37.51 -7.65 24.77
N PHE A 79 -37.53 -6.46 25.34
CA PHE A 79 -36.52 -6.02 26.30
C PHE A 79 -36.64 -6.81 27.62
N GLN A 80 -35.54 -6.92 28.35
CA GLN A 80 -35.41 -7.75 29.56
C GLN A 80 -36.51 -7.53 30.61
N ASP A 81 -37.00 -6.29 30.74
CA ASP A 81 -38.07 -5.88 31.67
C ASP A 81 -39.49 -6.17 31.18
N GLN A 82 -39.65 -6.71 29.97
CA GLN A 82 -40.95 -7.00 29.37
C GLN A 82 -41.40 -8.45 29.65
N PRO A 83 -42.72 -8.70 29.78
CA PRO A 83 -43.24 -10.04 30.03
C PRO A 83 -42.79 -11.03 28.96
N GLY A 84 -42.26 -12.17 29.37
CA GLY A 84 -41.86 -13.24 28.46
C GLY A 84 -40.60 -12.93 27.63
N SER A 85 -39.87 -11.86 27.92
CA SER A 85 -38.51 -11.72 27.39
C SER A 85 -37.65 -12.89 27.87
N ILE A 86 -36.98 -13.54 26.92
CA ILE A 86 -35.99 -14.59 27.16
C ILE A 86 -34.57 -14.03 27.17
N ILE A 87 -34.42 -12.72 26.96
CA ILE A 87 -33.14 -12.02 26.86
C ILE A 87 -32.74 -11.54 28.25
N ASP A 88 -31.56 -11.96 28.71
CA ASP A 88 -31.05 -11.65 30.05
C ASP A 88 -30.07 -10.46 30.09
N TRP A 89 -29.90 -9.76 28.97
CA TRP A 89 -29.02 -8.60 28.84
C TRP A 89 -29.76 -7.35 28.32
N GLU A 90 -29.13 -6.19 28.50
CA GLU A 90 -29.62 -4.94 27.96
C GLU A 90 -29.33 -4.84 26.46
N ILE A 91 -30.38 -4.75 25.65
CA ILE A 91 -30.27 -4.57 24.20
C ILE A 91 -30.09 -3.08 23.93
N PRO A 92 -29.07 -2.63 23.17
CA PRO A 92 -28.96 -1.24 22.78
C PRO A 92 -30.20 -0.76 22.01
N TYR A 93 -30.77 0.37 22.39
CA TYR A 93 -31.97 0.93 21.78
C TYR A 93 -31.93 2.45 21.70
N THR A 94 -32.82 3.00 20.87
CA THR A 94 -33.22 4.41 20.88
C THR A 94 -34.70 4.54 21.28
N ILE A 95 -35.17 5.74 21.60
CA ILE A 95 -36.57 5.99 21.98
C ILE A 95 -37.28 6.86 20.94
N GLN A 96 -38.47 6.43 20.51
CA GLN A 96 -39.37 7.25 19.70
C GLN A 96 -40.80 7.10 20.24
N GLN A 97 -41.43 8.21 20.60
CA GLN A 97 -42.81 8.24 21.13
C GLN A 97 -43.01 7.27 22.31
N ASP A 98 -42.12 7.33 23.30
CA ASP A 98 -42.08 6.46 24.49
C ASP A 98 -41.85 4.97 24.18
N GLN A 99 -41.46 4.64 22.95
CA GLN A 99 -41.18 3.28 22.54
C GLN A 99 -39.69 3.05 22.34
N ARG A 100 -39.15 2.00 22.97
CA ARG A 100 -37.78 1.52 22.75
C ARG A 100 -37.69 0.78 21.42
N ILE A 101 -36.71 1.11 20.59
CA ILE A 101 -36.47 0.49 19.29
C ILE A 101 -35.03 0.03 19.25
N ALA A 102 -34.82 -1.29 19.14
CA ALA A 102 -33.49 -1.87 19.16
C ALA A 102 -32.65 -1.42 17.96
N TYR A 103 -31.36 -1.17 18.21
CA TYR A 103 -30.37 -0.97 17.17
C TYR A 103 -30.07 -2.30 16.47
N GLN A 104 -30.42 -2.38 15.19
CA GLN A 104 -30.07 -3.51 14.32
C GLN A 104 -28.75 -3.29 13.58
N ILE A 105 -28.31 -2.04 13.51
CA ILE A 105 -27.00 -1.62 12.99
C ILE A 105 -26.43 -0.62 13.99
N TYR A 106 -25.20 -0.86 14.44
CA TYR A 106 -24.47 0.08 15.29
C TYR A 106 -22.99 0.15 14.87
N PRO A 107 -22.23 1.19 15.28
CA PRO A 107 -20.81 1.30 14.95
C PRO A 107 -20.04 0.06 15.39
N PRO A 108 -19.06 -0.42 14.62
CA PRO A 108 -18.19 -1.51 15.07
C PRO A 108 -17.61 -1.20 16.46
N ASN A 109 -17.46 -2.23 17.29
CA ASN A 109 -16.94 -2.07 18.65
C ASN A 109 -15.57 -1.35 18.58
N THR A 110 -15.42 -0.30 19.38
CA THR A 110 -14.24 0.60 19.35
C THR A 110 -12.93 -0.15 19.56
N TYR A 111 -12.96 -1.29 20.25
CA TYR A 111 -11.80 -2.17 20.44
C TYR A 111 -11.22 -2.70 19.13
N PHE A 112 -12.01 -2.78 18.04
CA PHE A 112 -11.53 -3.17 16.70
C PHE A 112 -11.15 -1.95 15.84
N THR A 113 -11.69 -0.77 16.14
CA THR A 113 -11.46 0.45 15.34
C THR A 113 -10.24 1.24 15.82
N GLU A 114 -9.84 1.14 17.09
CA GLU A 114 -8.68 1.90 17.62
C GLU A 114 -7.33 1.51 17.01
N SER A 115 -7.17 0.30 16.46
CA SER A 115 -5.90 -0.16 15.87
C SER A 115 -5.87 -0.25 14.34
N SER A 116 -7.01 -0.07 13.67
CA SER A 116 -7.16 -0.40 12.26
C SER A 116 -8.06 0.62 11.59
N PHE A 117 -7.46 1.63 10.96
CA PHE A 117 -8.16 2.51 10.03
C PHE A 117 -8.76 1.65 8.91
N LEU A 118 -10.05 1.82 8.68
CA LEU A 118 -10.84 0.97 7.80
C LEU A 118 -10.93 1.67 6.44
N TYR A 119 -10.12 1.22 5.47
CA TYR A 119 -10.13 1.79 4.12
C TYR A 119 -10.90 0.90 3.14
N PRO A 120 -12.11 1.28 2.69
CA PRO A 120 -12.84 0.49 1.71
C PRO A 120 -12.20 0.76 0.34
N CYS A 121 -11.46 -0.20 -0.21
CA CYS A 121 -10.83 -0.06 -1.54
C CYS A 121 -11.94 0.15 -2.61
N PHE A 122 -12.34 1.40 -2.86
CA PHE A 122 -13.43 1.74 -3.77
C PHE A 122 -12.85 2.38 -5.04
N THR A 123 -13.49 2.18 -6.19
CA THR A 123 -13.10 2.90 -7.41
C THR A 123 -14.32 3.59 -7.99
N ALA A 124 -14.19 4.88 -8.35
CA ALA A 124 -15.29 5.74 -8.79
C ALA A 124 -15.97 5.32 -10.13
N ASN A 125 -15.47 4.26 -10.80
CA ASN A 125 -15.92 3.81 -12.13
C ASN A 125 -16.65 2.45 -12.12
N ALA A 126 -17.49 2.18 -11.11
CA ALA A 126 -18.20 0.91 -10.92
C ALA A 126 -19.39 0.68 -11.89
N ASN A 127 -19.17 0.80 -13.20
CA ASN A 127 -19.83 -0.04 -14.22
C ASN A 127 -18.87 -1.12 -14.76
N VAL A 128 -17.64 -1.16 -14.26
CA VAL A 128 -16.64 -2.20 -14.55
C VAL A 128 -16.30 -2.88 -13.22
N PRO A 129 -16.27 -4.22 -13.14
CA PRO A 129 -15.67 -4.93 -12.00
C PRO A 129 -14.25 -4.36 -11.76
N PRO A 130 -13.77 -4.26 -10.50
CA PRO A 130 -12.53 -3.56 -10.21
C PRO A 130 -11.37 -4.23 -10.97
N ILE A 131 -10.81 -3.53 -11.96
CA ILE A 131 -9.56 -3.90 -12.60
C ILE A 131 -8.52 -2.91 -12.07
N MET A 132 -7.67 -3.44 -11.20
CA MET A 132 -6.36 -2.94 -10.78
C MET A 132 -6.30 -1.53 -10.16
N MET A 133 -6.32 -1.47 -8.82
CA MET A 133 -5.51 -0.49 -8.08
C MET A 133 -4.87 -1.20 -6.87
N GLY A 134 -3.54 -1.32 -6.91
CA GLY A 134 -2.64 -1.77 -5.83
C GLY A 134 -2.68 -3.27 -5.49
N ASP A 135 -1.57 -3.97 -5.72
CA ASP A 135 -1.39 -5.41 -5.40
C ASP A 135 -1.69 -5.77 -3.93
N PHE A 136 -1.72 -4.79 -3.03
CA PHE A 136 -2.02 -4.99 -1.60
C PHE A 136 -3.51 -5.04 -1.22
N CYS A 137 -4.44 -4.51 -2.02
CA CYS A 137 -5.88 -4.69 -1.75
C CYS A 137 -6.40 -6.06 -2.25
N TYR A 138 -5.60 -6.85 -3.00
CA TYR A 138 -6.13 -8.02 -3.71
C TYR A 138 -5.35 -9.34 -3.54
N GLU A 139 -4.02 -9.35 -3.33
CA GLU A 139 -3.32 -10.65 -3.34
C GLU A 139 -3.82 -11.63 -2.25
N HIS A 140 -4.44 -11.13 -1.17
CA HIS A 140 -5.06 -11.97 -0.11
C HIS A 140 -6.54 -11.65 0.17
N TYR A 141 -7.16 -10.72 -0.54
CA TYR A 141 -8.51 -10.25 -0.23
C TYR A 141 -9.54 -10.90 -1.15
N THR A 142 -10.20 -11.93 -0.62
CA THR A 142 -11.42 -12.46 -1.23
C THR A 142 -12.59 -11.71 -0.60
N HIS A 143 -13.43 -11.06 -1.43
CA HIS A 143 -14.71 -10.44 -1.01
C HIS A 143 -15.71 -11.43 -0.37
N THR A 144 -15.31 -12.69 -0.19
CA THR A 144 -16.02 -13.73 0.55
C THR A 144 -15.63 -13.78 2.03
N LEU A 145 -14.63 -13.01 2.48
CA LEU A 145 -14.27 -12.93 3.89
C LEU A 145 -15.14 -11.87 4.61
N PRO A 146 -15.90 -12.25 5.66
CA PRO A 146 -16.93 -11.45 6.32
C PRO A 146 -16.39 -10.30 7.21
N TYR A 147 -15.19 -9.79 6.95
CA TYR A 147 -14.49 -8.89 7.87
C TYR A 147 -14.74 -7.40 7.64
N TYR A 148 -15.41 -7.00 6.55
CA TYR A 148 -15.77 -5.62 6.35
C TYR A 148 -17.25 -5.41 6.64
N ILE A 149 -17.53 -5.07 7.89
CA ILE A 149 -18.86 -4.78 8.38
C ILE A 149 -18.84 -3.31 8.82
N PHE A 150 -19.43 -2.42 8.02
CA PHE A 150 -19.51 -0.97 8.30
C PHE A 150 -20.39 -0.64 9.50
N GLY A 151 -21.13 -1.64 9.99
CA GLY A 151 -21.71 -1.63 11.32
C GLY A 151 -21.41 -2.97 11.98
N SER A 152 -22.04 -3.25 13.09
CA SER A 152 -22.21 -4.62 13.54
C SER A 152 -23.67 -4.84 13.82
N THR A 153 -24.11 -6.07 13.58
CA THR A 153 -25.41 -6.53 14.05
C THR A 153 -25.32 -7.09 15.45
N GLY A 154 -24.18 -7.14 16.15
CA GLY A 154 -24.14 -7.55 17.55
C GLY A 154 -22.78 -7.64 18.19
N ASP A 155 -22.70 -7.60 19.53
CA ASP A 155 -21.45 -7.95 20.25
C ASP A 155 -20.81 -9.14 19.51
N PRO A 156 -19.50 -9.16 19.23
CA PRO A 156 -18.88 -10.27 18.48
C PRO A 156 -19.22 -11.67 19.04
N THR A 157 -19.72 -11.76 20.28
CA THR A 157 -20.22 -12.99 20.90
C THR A 157 -21.74 -13.21 20.81
N ARG A 158 -22.54 -12.21 20.42
CA ARG A 158 -24.01 -12.23 20.41
C ARG A 158 -24.55 -11.41 19.22
N SER A 159 -25.03 -12.07 18.16
CA SER A 159 -25.77 -11.39 17.09
C SER A 159 -27.05 -10.74 17.65
N ILE A 160 -27.20 -9.42 17.50
CA ILE A 160 -28.38 -8.60 17.81
C ILE A 160 -29.35 -8.60 16.61
N ASN A 161 -29.10 -9.32 15.52
CA ASN A 161 -30.15 -9.61 14.54
C ASN A 161 -30.80 -10.95 14.91
N PRO A 162 -31.99 -10.96 15.55
CA PRO A 162 -32.59 -12.19 16.05
C PRO A 162 -32.99 -13.07 14.87
N ASP A 163 -32.77 -14.37 14.94
CA ASP A 163 -33.32 -15.23 13.88
C ASP A 163 -34.85 -15.21 13.93
N LEU A 164 -35.50 -15.39 12.77
CA LEU A 164 -36.96 -15.44 12.75
C LEU A 164 -37.47 -16.70 13.47
N CYS A 165 -36.76 -17.83 13.32
CA CYS A 165 -37.15 -19.15 13.81
C CYS A 165 -36.05 -19.73 14.70
N SER A 166 -36.44 -20.61 15.62
CA SER A 166 -35.57 -21.14 16.68
C SER A 166 -34.67 -22.33 16.29
N VAL A 167 -35.03 -23.07 15.24
CA VAL A 167 -34.33 -24.30 14.85
C VAL A 167 -34.12 -24.32 13.34
N TYR A 168 -32.91 -24.71 12.92
CA TYR A 168 -32.56 -24.88 11.51
C TYR A 168 -33.46 -25.90 10.81
N ASN A 169 -33.96 -25.56 9.62
CA ASN A 169 -34.58 -26.50 8.68
C ASN A 169 -35.89 -27.19 9.14
N TYR A 170 -36.52 -26.73 10.21
CA TYR A 170 -37.81 -27.26 10.67
C TYR A 170 -38.77 -26.14 11.02
N SER A 171 -39.28 -25.41 10.01
CA SER A 171 -40.66 -24.97 10.20
C SER A 171 -41.52 -26.23 10.09
N ARG A 172 -42.32 -26.53 11.12
CA ARG A 172 -43.22 -27.69 11.16
C ARG A 172 -44.25 -27.71 10.01
N ALA A 173 -44.23 -26.73 9.10
CA ALA A 173 -45.13 -26.58 7.97
C ALA A 173 -44.44 -26.52 6.58
N GLY A 174 -43.15 -26.88 6.45
CA GLY A 174 -42.50 -27.04 5.14
C GLY A 174 -41.97 -25.75 4.50
N TYR A 175 -41.71 -24.72 5.30
CA TYR A 175 -41.01 -23.50 4.89
C TYR A 175 -39.55 -23.50 5.36
N ASP A 176 -38.62 -23.07 4.50
CA ASP A 176 -37.22 -22.84 4.85
C ASP A 176 -37.10 -21.60 5.75
N CYS A 177 -36.88 -21.83 7.04
CA CYS A 177 -36.29 -20.84 7.93
C CYS A 177 -34.78 -20.97 7.83
N PHE A 178 -34.11 -20.02 7.19
CA PHE A 178 -32.67 -20.03 7.05
C PHE A 178 -32.00 -19.31 8.23
N CYS A 179 -31.14 -20.04 8.92
CA CYS A 179 -30.41 -19.58 10.10
C CYS A 179 -29.10 -20.36 10.15
N GLU A 180 -27.98 -19.79 9.68
CA GLU A 180 -26.71 -20.53 9.61
C GLU A 180 -26.17 -20.89 10.99
N GLU A 181 -26.41 -20.04 12.00
CA GLU A 181 -25.98 -20.25 13.40
C GLU A 181 -27.05 -19.70 14.36
N CYS A 182 -28.03 -20.53 14.73
CA CYS A 182 -29.13 -20.09 15.59
C CYS A 182 -28.65 -19.87 17.01
N ILE A 183 -28.33 -18.62 17.31
CA ILE A 183 -28.25 -18.11 18.68
C ILE A 183 -29.65 -18.19 19.29
N GLY A 184 -29.77 -18.73 20.50
CA GLY A 184 -31.03 -19.20 21.11
C GLY A 184 -32.08 -18.12 21.49
N PHE A 185 -32.25 -17.07 20.68
CA PHE A 185 -33.14 -15.93 20.93
C PHE A 185 -33.92 -15.51 19.68
N SER A 186 -34.67 -16.45 19.07
CA SER A 186 -35.45 -16.14 17.87
C SER A 186 -36.70 -15.31 18.16
N ILE A 187 -37.20 -14.58 17.17
CA ILE A 187 -38.49 -13.86 17.22
C ILE A 187 -39.62 -14.84 17.57
N GLU A 188 -39.59 -16.06 17.01
CA GLU A 188 -40.53 -17.14 17.32
C GLU A 188 -40.54 -17.48 18.82
N GLN A 189 -39.40 -17.83 19.43
CA GLN A 189 -39.31 -18.18 20.85
C GLN A 189 -39.73 -17.03 21.76
N GLN A 190 -39.30 -15.81 21.41
CA GLN A 190 -39.69 -14.60 22.13
C GLN A 190 -41.22 -14.41 22.12
N LEU A 191 -41.86 -14.58 20.96
CA LEU A 191 -43.31 -14.50 20.84
C LEU A 191 -44.02 -15.64 21.59
N GLU A 192 -43.54 -16.88 21.53
CA GLU A 192 -44.11 -18.01 22.27
C GLU A 192 -44.12 -17.74 23.77
N SER A 193 -42.98 -17.31 24.30
CA SER A 193 -42.81 -16.96 25.72
C SER A 193 -43.69 -15.77 26.14
N PHE A 194 -43.72 -14.69 25.35
CA PHE A 194 -44.59 -13.53 25.61
C PHE A 194 -46.06 -13.92 25.61
N ILE A 195 -46.52 -14.66 24.60
CA ILE A 195 -47.93 -15.05 24.48
C ILE A 195 -48.29 -15.98 25.65
N ALA A 196 -47.47 -16.98 25.99
CA ALA A 196 -47.71 -17.87 27.11
C ALA A 196 -47.87 -17.08 28.43
N LYS A 197 -46.97 -16.10 28.67
CA LYS A 197 -47.04 -15.27 29.87
C LYS A 197 -48.26 -14.34 29.88
N GLU A 198 -48.63 -13.76 28.75
CA GLU A 198 -49.81 -12.91 28.64
C GLU A 198 -51.10 -13.73 28.82
N MET A 199 -51.12 -15.00 28.40
CA MET A 199 -52.25 -15.90 28.62
C MET A 199 -52.49 -16.18 30.11
N GLU A 200 -51.44 -16.28 30.94
CA GLU A 200 -51.58 -16.39 32.41
C GLU A 200 -52.33 -15.18 33.00
N ASN A 201 -52.08 -13.99 32.46
CA ASN A 201 -52.73 -12.76 32.91
C ASN A 201 -54.14 -12.57 32.33
N CYS A 202 -54.38 -13.04 31.10
CA CYS A 202 -55.67 -12.88 30.42
C CYS A 202 -56.73 -13.85 30.96
N ILE A 203 -56.33 -15.08 31.29
CA ILE A 203 -57.28 -16.13 31.67
C ILE A 203 -57.48 -16.16 33.19
N ASN A 204 -58.61 -15.62 33.65
CA ASN A 204 -59.12 -15.89 34.99
C ASN A 204 -60.22 -16.96 34.96
N ILE A 205 -59.84 -18.24 35.05
CA ILE A 205 -60.79 -19.38 34.98
C ILE A 205 -61.82 -19.30 36.11
N SER A 206 -61.42 -18.82 37.29
CA SER A 206 -62.28 -18.82 38.48
C SER A 206 -63.56 -17.99 38.32
N GLU A 207 -63.58 -17.03 37.40
CA GLU A 207 -64.75 -16.19 37.12
C GLU A 207 -65.69 -16.78 36.06
N LEU A 208 -65.24 -17.78 35.30
CA LEU A 208 -65.95 -18.28 34.12
C LEU A 208 -66.77 -19.55 34.39
N THR A 209 -66.63 -20.14 35.56
CA THR A 209 -67.22 -21.44 35.87
C THR A 209 -67.53 -21.62 37.36
N ASN A 210 -68.57 -22.39 37.65
CA ASN A 210 -68.91 -22.80 39.02
C ASN A 210 -68.14 -24.05 39.48
N TYR A 211 -67.30 -24.62 38.61
CA TYR A 211 -66.47 -25.79 38.92
C TYR A 211 -65.12 -25.35 39.50
N ASN A 212 -64.53 -26.17 40.38
CA ASN A 212 -63.17 -25.95 40.90
C ASN A 212 -62.15 -26.37 39.83
N ILE A 213 -61.87 -25.47 38.89
CA ILE A 213 -60.94 -25.66 37.77
C ILE A 213 -59.77 -24.71 37.95
N SER A 214 -58.57 -25.25 37.78
CA SER A 214 -57.33 -24.47 37.73
C SER A 214 -56.61 -24.68 36.40
N ALA A 215 -55.82 -23.69 35.99
CA ALA A 215 -54.95 -23.78 34.82
C ALA A 215 -53.59 -24.35 35.25
N GLY A 216 -53.03 -25.27 34.47
CA GLY A 216 -51.60 -25.55 34.52
C GLY A 216 -50.81 -24.56 33.63
N ASN A 217 -49.50 -24.78 33.51
CA ASN A 217 -48.65 -23.95 32.67
C ASN A 217 -49.01 -24.14 31.19
N ALA A 218 -49.42 -23.05 30.55
CA ALA A 218 -49.71 -23.04 29.14
C ALA A 218 -48.43 -23.07 28.32
N THR A 219 -48.43 -23.78 27.20
CA THR A 219 -47.36 -23.68 26.19
C THR A 219 -47.95 -23.17 24.89
N VAL A 220 -47.15 -22.41 24.14
CA VAL A 220 -47.54 -21.85 22.85
C VAL A 220 -46.54 -22.35 21.83
N ASP A 221 -47.05 -22.95 20.75
CA ASP A 221 -46.29 -23.26 19.54
C ASP A 221 -46.68 -22.23 18.47
N LEU A 222 -45.71 -21.53 17.90
CA LEU A 222 -45.93 -20.60 16.80
C LEU A 222 -45.58 -21.20 15.45
N LEU A 223 -46.30 -20.76 14.43
CA LEU A 223 -46.00 -21.03 13.03
C LEU A 223 -46.02 -19.71 12.26
N ILE A 224 -44.86 -19.27 11.80
CA ILE A 224 -44.69 -18.06 11.00
C ILE A 224 -44.72 -18.44 9.51
N GLY A 225 -45.87 -18.25 8.87
CA GLY A 225 -46.07 -18.47 7.44
C GLY A 225 -45.69 -17.26 6.59
N ASN A 226 -45.84 -17.41 5.27
CA ASN A 226 -45.63 -16.31 4.31
C ASN A 226 -46.74 -15.24 4.40
N GLU A 227 -47.99 -15.68 4.62
CA GLU A 227 -49.19 -14.83 4.57
C GLU A 227 -49.87 -14.64 5.93
N ASP A 228 -49.45 -15.41 6.93
CA ASP A 228 -50.07 -15.44 8.24
C ASP A 228 -49.11 -15.90 9.33
N LEU A 229 -49.52 -15.69 10.57
CA LEU A 229 -48.90 -16.21 11.77
C LEU A 229 -49.97 -16.98 12.55
N THR A 230 -49.72 -18.26 12.81
CA THR A 230 -50.64 -19.15 13.52
C THR A 230 -50.07 -19.48 14.90
N SER A 231 -50.80 -19.16 15.96
CA SER A 231 -50.43 -19.48 17.34
C SER A 231 -51.29 -20.64 17.83
N ASN A 232 -50.66 -21.71 18.29
CA ASN A 232 -51.31 -22.89 18.85
C ASN A 232 -51.00 -22.98 20.35
N LEU A 233 -52.01 -22.78 21.18
CA LEU A 233 -51.92 -22.84 22.62
C LEU A 233 -52.26 -24.26 23.10
N GLN A 234 -51.34 -24.91 23.80
CA GLN A 234 -51.63 -26.10 24.59
C GLN A 234 -51.91 -25.68 26.03
N PHE A 235 -53.16 -25.84 26.45
CA PHE A 235 -53.68 -25.34 27.70
C PHE A 235 -54.16 -26.48 28.61
N PRO A 236 -53.39 -26.87 29.63
CA PRO A 236 -53.77 -27.94 30.56
C PRO A 236 -54.82 -27.42 31.56
N LEU A 237 -56.02 -27.99 31.52
CA LEU A 237 -57.09 -27.74 32.48
C LEU A 237 -57.05 -28.81 33.58
N ILE A 238 -56.91 -28.40 34.83
CA ILE A 238 -56.92 -29.29 36.01
C ILE A 238 -58.29 -29.20 36.66
N ILE A 239 -59.07 -30.27 36.56
CA ILE A 239 -60.44 -30.33 37.06
C ILE A 239 -60.43 -31.07 38.41
N SER A 240 -60.81 -30.37 39.49
CA SER A 240 -60.95 -30.97 40.82
C SER A 240 -62.44 -31.11 41.16
N LEU A 241 -62.90 -32.35 41.26
CA LEU A 241 -64.26 -32.66 41.69
C LEU A 241 -64.23 -33.20 43.12
N GLN A 242 -65.19 -32.76 43.95
CA GLN A 242 -65.26 -33.20 45.34
C GLN A 242 -65.41 -34.73 45.42
N GLY A 243 -64.45 -35.40 46.04
CA GLY A 243 -64.43 -36.86 46.20
C GLY A 243 -63.70 -37.63 45.09
N TYR A 244 -63.03 -36.95 44.16
CA TYR A 244 -62.24 -37.53 43.07
C TYR A 244 -60.84 -36.91 43.00
N ASP A 245 -59.88 -37.68 42.47
CA ASP A 245 -58.55 -37.15 42.16
C ASP A 245 -58.64 -36.11 41.04
N ALA A 246 -57.75 -35.12 41.07
CA ALA A 246 -57.71 -34.08 40.04
C ALA A 246 -57.30 -34.70 38.69
N GLU A 247 -58.05 -34.38 37.63
CA GLU A 247 -57.73 -34.82 36.27
C GLU A 247 -57.24 -33.64 35.42
N THR A 248 -56.09 -33.82 34.78
CA THR A 248 -55.54 -32.86 33.81
C THR A 248 -56.00 -33.22 32.40
N LYS A 249 -56.69 -32.30 31.73
CA LYS A 249 -57.09 -32.44 30.32
C LYS A 249 -56.37 -31.38 29.49
N MET A 250 -55.59 -31.81 28.51
CA MET A 250 -54.88 -30.91 27.60
C MET A 250 -55.83 -30.41 26.52
N GLN A 251 -56.00 -29.09 26.40
CA GLN A 251 -56.72 -28.45 25.30
C GLN A 251 -55.77 -27.83 24.30
N THR A 252 -56.17 -27.81 23.04
CA THR A 252 -55.49 -27.04 22.02
C THR A 252 -56.42 -25.97 21.50
N PHE A 253 -55.97 -24.73 21.56
CA PHE A 253 -56.62 -23.58 20.94
C PHE A 253 -55.72 -23.03 19.85
N SER A 254 -56.29 -22.46 18.80
CA SER A 254 -55.52 -21.90 17.70
C SER A 254 -56.10 -20.57 17.28
N THR A 255 -55.23 -19.62 16.98
CA THR A 255 -55.61 -18.37 16.33
C THR A 255 -54.70 -18.12 15.13
N LYS A 256 -55.26 -17.47 14.12
CA LYS A 256 -54.58 -17.16 12.87
C LYS A 256 -54.61 -15.65 12.65
N LEU A 257 -53.44 -15.03 12.69
CA LEU A 257 -53.25 -13.61 12.44
C LEU A 257 -52.79 -13.41 10.98
N PRO A 258 -53.58 -12.77 10.09
CA PRO A 258 -53.22 -12.60 8.68
C PRO A 258 -52.20 -11.46 8.50
N ILE A 259 -50.95 -11.74 8.90
CA ILE A 259 -49.81 -10.84 8.77
C ILE A 259 -48.63 -11.53 8.10
N ARG A 260 -47.86 -10.78 7.33
CA ARG A 260 -46.71 -11.28 6.55
C ARG A 260 -45.39 -11.03 7.26
N LEU A 261 -45.33 -11.37 8.54
CA LEU A 261 -44.15 -11.14 9.40
C LEU A 261 -42.87 -11.66 8.73
N LYS A 262 -42.90 -12.87 8.16
CA LYS A 262 -41.75 -13.45 7.46
C LYS A 262 -41.24 -12.57 6.32
N GLN A 263 -42.14 -12.13 5.43
CA GLN A 263 -41.74 -11.34 4.26
C GLN A 263 -41.18 -9.97 4.65
N VAL A 264 -41.81 -9.33 5.65
CA VAL A 264 -41.35 -8.04 6.18
C VAL A 264 -39.98 -8.21 6.82
N TYR A 265 -39.79 -9.25 7.62
CA TYR A 265 -38.55 -9.52 8.32
C TYR A 265 -37.41 -9.91 7.36
N ASP A 266 -37.67 -10.80 6.40
CA ASP A 266 -36.69 -11.18 5.37
C ASP A 266 -36.23 -9.94 4.57
N THR A 267 -37.15 -9.00 4.32
CA THR A 267 -36.83 -7.72 3.68
C THR A 267 -35.95 -6.85 4.58
N ALA A 268 -36.29 -6.71 5.86
CA ALA A 268 -35.48 -5.99 6.84
C ALA A 268 -34.05 -6.57 6.90
N ARG A 269 -33.92 -7.90 7.01
CA ARG A 269 -32.63 -8.59 7.07
C ARG A 269 -31.80 -8.38 5.80
N LYS A 270 -32.43 -8.42 4.62
CA LYS A 270 -31.74 -8.13 3.34
C LYS A 270 -31.22 -6.69 3.29
N ILE A 271 -32.02 -5.73 3.76
CA ILE A 271 -31.62 -4.32 3.83
C ILE A 271 -30.46 -4.17 4.80
N ILE A 272 -30.60 -4.66 6.04
CA ILE A 272 -29.54 -4.63 7.05
C ILE A 272 -28.25 -5.26 6.51
N ASN A 273 -28.34 -6.44 5.88
CA ASN A 273 -27.17 -7.12 5.34
C ASN A 273 -26.52 -6.35 4.18
N ARG A 274 -27.28 -5.63 3.35
CA ARG A 274 -26.68 -4.79 2.29
C ARG A 274 -26.03 -3.55 2.91
N GLU A 275 -26.75 -2.88 3.79
CA GLU A 275 -26.31 -1.67 4.50
C GLU A 275 -25.01 -1.85 5.28
N ILE A 276 -24.77 -3.03 5.85
CA ILE A 276 -23.55 -3.30 6.61
C ILE A 276 -22.37 -3.75 5.74
N HIS A 277 -22.58 -4.23 4.52
CA HIS A 277 -21.52 -4.77 3.64
C HIS A 277 -21.20 -3.88 2.44
N ASP A 278 -22.07 -2.94 2.09
CA ASP A 278 -21.95 -2.07 0.93
C ASP A 278 -22.02 -0.60 1.38
N VAL A 279 -20.86 0.05 1.47
CA VAL A 279 -20.73 1.45 1.89
C VAL A 279 -21.45 2.42 0.94
N SER A 280 -21.69 2.00 -0.30
CA SER A 280 -22.36 2.81 -1.31
C SER A 280 -23.87 2.60 -1.31
N PHE A 281 -24.38 1.65 -0.52
CA PHE A 281 -25.79 1.35 -0.46
C PHE A 281 -26.55 2.52 0.17
N ASN A 282 -27.39 3.17 -0.63
CA ASN A 282 -28.25 4.22 -0.15
C ASN A 282 -29.57 3.62 0.37
N LEU A 283 -29.76 3.69 1.68
CA LEU A 283 -30.89 3.08 2.38
C LEU A 283 -32.27 3.47 1.82
N ILE A 284 -32.41 4.66 1.21
CA ILE A 284 -33.69 5.11 0.64
C ILE A 284 -33.84 4.65 -0.82
N SER A 285 -32.86 4.92 -1.68
CA SER A 285 -32.98 4.63 -3.11
C SER A 285 -32.75 3.16 -3.43
N ASP A 286 -31.85 2.47 -2.75
CA ASP A 286 -31.47 1.10 -3.10
C ASP A 286 -32.37 0.07 -2.42
N ALA A 287 -32.89 0.39 -1.22
CA ALA A 287 -34.00 -0.36 -0.65
C ALA A 287 -35.24 -0.34 -1.54
N TYR A 288 -35.39 0.65 -2.44
CA TYR A 288 -36.44 0.65 -3.46
C TYR A 288 -36.33 -0.54 -4.42
N ASN A 289 -35.10 -0.96 -4.76
CA ASN A 289 -34.88 -2.10 -5.66
C ASN A 289 -35.12 -3.44 -4.95
N LEU A 290 -35.09 -3.46 -3.62
CA LEU A 290 -35.41 -4.62 -2.80
C LEU A 290 -36.93 -4.74 -2.50
N ARG A 291 -37.76 -3.89 -3.13
CA ARG A 291 -39.19 -3.80 -2.82
C ARG A 291 -39.97 -5.03 -3.21
N THR A 292 -40.74 -5.50 -2.25
CA THR A 292 -41.99 -6.21 -2.51
C THR A 292 -43.10 -5.16 -2.75
N PRO A 293 -43.98 -5.29 -3.76
CA PRO A 293 -44.88 -4.21 -4.21
C PRO A 293 -45.81 -3.58 -3.17
N TYR A 294 -45.95 -4.19 -2.01
CA TYR A 294 -46.86 -3.83 -0.92
C TYR A 294 -46.13 -3.33 0.35
N LEU A 295 -44.80 -3.31 0.33
CA LEU A 295 -43.98 -2.74 1.40
C LEU A 295 -43.60 -1.30 1.03
N THR A 296 -43.75 -0.41 2.00
CA THR A 296 -43.30 0.98 1.92
C THR A 296 -42.31 1.25 3.03
N TYR A 297 -41.41 2.21 2.82
CA TYR A 297 -40.26 2.45 3.68
C TYR A 297 -40.21 3.92 4.04
N SER A 298 -39.87 4.21 5.29
CA SER A 298 -39.53 5.55 5.74
C SER A 298 -38.34 5.49 6.68
N ILE A 299 -37.52 6.53 6.64
CA ILE A 299 -36.43 6.77 7.56
C ILE A 299 -36.71 8.09 8.28
N GLU A 300 -36.59 8.08 9.60
CA GLU A 300 -36.80 9.26 10.43
C GLU A 300 -35.60 9.42 11.39
N PRO A 301 -34.94 10.59 11.45
CA PRO A 301 -33.90 10.83 12.44
C PRO A 301 -34.52 10.84 13.86
N THR A 302 -33.77 10.38 14.86
CA THR A 302 -34.16 10.51 16.26
C THR A 302 -33.83 11.92 16.78
N GLN A 303 -34.54 12.39 17.80
CA GLN A 303 -34.36 13.77 18.30
C GLN A 303 -33.11 13.93 19.17
N ASP A 304 -32.74 12.87 19.90
CA ASP A 304 -31.79 12.96 21.00
C ASP A 304 -30.48 12.20 20.72
N GLU A 305 -30.39 11.47 19.60
CA GLU A 305 -29.26 10.62 19.29
C GLU A 305 -28.87 10.74 17.81
N ALA A 306 -27.60 10.48 17.49
CA ALA A 306 -27.14 10.30 16.12
C ALA A 306 -27.64 8.94 15.62
N ALA A 307 -28.93 8.85 15.31
CA ALA A 307 -29.59 7.61 14.94
C ALA A 307 -30.80 7.84 14.02
N TYR A 308 -31.18 6.78 13.32
CA TYR A 308 -32.30 6.73 12.40
C TYR A 308 -33.23 5.58 12.76
N ILE A 309 -34.52 5.79 12.56
CA ILE A 309 -35.53 4.74 12.67
C ILE A 309 -36.00 4.39 11.27
N PHE A 310 -35.72 3.16 10.87
CA PHE A 310 -36.18 2.61 9.61
C PHE A 310 -37.50 1.88 9.85
N THR A 311 -38.56 2.29 9.15
CA THR A 311 -39.90 1.72 9.25
C THR A 311 -40.27 1.03 7.95
N ILE A 312 -40.62 -0.25 8.02
CA ILE A 312 -41.24 -1.02 6.96
C ILE A 312 -42.73 -1.09 7.24
N ASN A 313 -43.53 -0.53 6.33
CA ASN A 313 -44.99 -0.51 6.40
C ASN A 313 -45.57 -1.48 5.38
N ASP A 314 -46.17 -2.56 5.88
CA ASP A 314 -46.91 -3.53 5.08
C ASP A 314 -48.38 -3.09 4.93
N THR A 315 -48.74 -2.75 3.69
CA THR A 315 -50.06 -2.23 3.35
C THR A 315 -51.17 -3.30 3.19
N HIS A 316 -50.85 -4.59 3.07
CA HIS A 316 -51.88 -5.65 3.01
C HIS A 316 -52.09 -6.37 4.34
N SER A 317 -51.11 -6.32 5.24
CA SER A 317 -51.23 -6.90 6.58
C SER A 317 -51.82 -5.86 7.54
N LYS A 318 -52.79 -6.26 8.37
CA LYS A 318 -53.42 -5.35 9.34
C LYS A 318 -53.49 -5.92 10.73
N ILE A 319 -53.19 -5.09 11.73
CA ILE A 319 -53.44 -5.35 13.15
C ILE A 319 -54.35 -4.23 13.66
N ASP A 320 -55.50 -4.60 14.22
CA ASP A 320 -56.53 -3.66 14.72
C ASP A 320 -56.95 -2.60 13.68
N GLY A 321 -57.07 -3.03 12.42
CA GLY A 321 -57.48 -2.17 11.30
C GLY A 321 -56.39 -1.23 10.77
N LYS A 322 -55.21 -1.17 11.42
CA LYS A 322 -54.04 -0.39 10.99
C LYS A 322 -53.06 -1.29 10.24
N ASN A 323 -52.31 -0.72 9.31
CA ASN A 323 -51.25 -1.44 8.61
C ASN A 323 -50.22 -1.99 9.61
N TYR A 324 -49.66 -3.15 9.27
CA TYR A 324 -48.60 -3.77 10.05
C TYR A 324 -47.27 -3.03 9.80
N LEU A 325 -46.58 -2.69 10.89
CA LEU A 325 -45.33 -1.95 10.86
C LEU A 325 -44.23 -2.79 11.52
N PHE A 326 -43.05 -2.78 10.90
CA PHE A 326 -41.81 -3.26 11.51
C PHE A 326 -40.82 -2.10 11.55
N LYS A 327 -40.24 -1.83 12.72
CA LYS A 327 -39.29 -0.73 12.95
C LYS A 327 -38.00 -1.28 13.49
N PHE A 328 -36.87 -0.73 13.05
CA PHE A 328 -35.58 -0.94 13.69
C PHE A 328 -34.76 0.34 13.67
N ALA A 329 -33.79 0.46 14.58
CA ALA A 329 -32.92 1.62 14.65
C ALA A 329 -31.55 1.32 14.01
N ILE A 330 -30.97 2.37 13.42
CA ILE A 330 -29.61 2.41 12.86
C ILE A 330 -28.89 3.51 13.62
N LYS A 331 -27.84 3.18 14.35
CA LYS A 331 -26.99 4.18 14.99
C LYS A 331 -25.98 4.68 13.97
N ASN A 332 -25.81 6.00 13.89
CA ASN A 332 -24.88 6.66 12.98
C ASN A 332 -23.46 6.09 13.13
N ARG A 333 -22.82 5.79 12.00
CA ARG A 333 -21.52 5.14 11.86
C ARG A 333 -20.48 6.16 11.42
N GLN A 334 -19.21 5.85 11.67
CA GLN A 334 -18.13 6.68 11.17
C GLN A 334 -18.10 6.66 9.63
N PRO A 335 -17.74 7.78 8.99
CA PRO A 335 -17.42 7.77 7.57
C PRO A 335 -16.24 6.83 7.31
N ALA A 336 -16.10 6.37 6.09
CA ALA A 336 -15.01 5.49 5.65
C ALA A 336 -14.19 6.23 4.59
N LEU A 337 -12.95 6.57 4.91
CA LEU A 337 -11.99 7.20 4.01
C LEU A 337 -11.36 6.12 3.13
N ASP A 338 -11.31 6.33 1.82
CA ASP A 338 -10.65 5.40 0.89
C ASP A 338 -9.12 5.45 1.08
N TYR A 339 -8.44 4.34 0.83
CA TYR A 339 -6.99 4.26 1.00
C TYR A 339 -6.29 5.08 -0.08
N TYR A 340 -5.67 6.18 0.33
CA TYR A 340 -4.93 7.05 -0.57
C TYR A 340 -3.48 6.58 -0.75
N ASN A 341 -3.19 5.89 -1.86
CA ASN A 341 -1.83 5.49 -2.26
C ASN A 341 -1.71 5.42 -3.80
N PRO A 342 -1.67 6.58 -4.48
CA PRO A 342 -1.67 6.62 -5.94
C PRO A 342 -0.36 6.11 -6.57
N ASP A 343 0.79 6.38 -5.94
CA ASP A 343 2.09 6.17 -6.60
C ASP A 343 2.87 4.97 -6.02
N ASN A 344 2.72 4.70 -4.72
CA ASN A 344 3.40 3.62 -4.00
C ASN A 344 4.88 3.44 -4.36
N CYS A 345 5.68 4.47 -4.13
CA CYS A 345 7.10 4.50 -4.47
C CYS A 345 7.98 4.00 -3.32
N TYR A 346 9.17 3.48 -3.67
CA TYR A 346 10.14 2.96 -2.71
C TYR A 346 11.48 3.68 -2.89
N ILE A 347 11.89 4.45 -1.89
CA ILE A 347 13.11 5.26 -1.88
C ILE A 347 13.86 4.98 -0.57
N ASP A 348 15.15 4.66 -0.68
CA ASP A 348 16.06 4.44 0.45
C ASP A 348 15.58 3.48 1.55
N GLY A 349 14.87 2.41 1.16
CA GLY A 349 14.39 1.43 2.13
C GLY A 349 13.01 1.73 2.72
N ALA A 350 12.38 2.85 2.34
CA ALA A 350 11.08 3.28 2.83
C ALA A 350 10.05 3.36 1.69
N TYR A 351 8.78 3.06 2.02
CA TYR A 351 7.64 3.23 1.12
C TYR A 351 6.95 4.57 1.38
N TYR A 352 6.64 5.29 0.30
CA TYR A 352 5.89 6.53 0.34
C TYR A 352 4.59 6.39 -0.45
N ASN A 353 3.52 7.03 0.03
CA ASN A 353 2.24 7.01 -0.66
C ASN A 353 2.26 7.87 -1.94
N ILE A 354 3.04 8.94 -1.92
CA ILE A 354 3.20 9.90 -3.03
C ILE A 354 4.69 10.18 -3.21
N CYS A 355 5.15 10.19 -4.46
CA CYS A 355 6.47 10.70 -4.82
C CYS A 355 6.31 11.76 -5.90
N VAL A 356 6.89 12.93 -5.66
CA VAL A 356 6.93 14.02 -6.64
C VAL A 356 8.35 14.58 -6.68
N THR A 357 8.76 15.12 -7.82
CA THR A 357 9.99 15.88 -7.89
C THR A 357 9.73 17.34 -7.47
N GLU A 358 10.73 18.04 -6.94
CA GLU A 358 10.63 19.46 -6.66
C GLU A 358 10.15 20.25 -7.91
N GLY A 359 9.29 21.25 -7.70
CA GLY A 359 8.67 21.98 -8.78
C GLY A 359 7.54 21.23 -9.50
N GLU A 360 7.14 20.05 -9.03
CA GLU A 360 5.89 19.38 -9.44
C GLU A 360 4.74 19.69 -8.48
N GLU A 361 3.51 19.50 -8.95
CA GLU A 361 2.31 19.71 -8.15
C GLU A 361 1.88 18.42 -7.47
N ILE A 362 1.78 18.44 -6.15
CA ILE A 362 1.08 17.40 -5.39
C ILE A 362 -0.42 17.68 -5.51
N PHE A 363 -1.16 16.71 -6.01
CA PHE A 363 -2.62 16.76 -6.11
C PHE A 363 -3.24 15.70 -5.21
N LEU A 364 -4.04 16.13 -4.23
CA LEU A 364 -4.76 15.28 -3.29
C LEU A 364 -6.24 15.25 -3.63
N GLU A 365 -6.77 14.08 -3.97
CA GLU A 365 -8.20 13.84 -4.18
C GLU A 365 -8.70 12.70 -3.28
N PRO A 366 -8.81 12.91 -1.96
CA PRO A 366 -9.37 11.89 -1.08
C PRO A 366 -10.85 11.66 -1.42
N VAL A 367 -11.25 10.40 -1.35
CA VAL A 367 -12.64 9.98 -1.47
C VAL A 367 -13.03 9.34 -0.15
N ALA A 368 -14.22 9.66 0.35
CA ALA A 368 -14.77 9.01 1.52
C ALA A 368 -16.25 8.74 1.28
N TYR A 369 -16.81 7.83 2.05
CA TYR A 369 -18.21 7.47 2.02
C TYR A 369 -18.76 7.45 3.43
N ASP A 370 -19.90 8.11 3.63
CA ASP A 370 -20.64 7.99 4.88
C ASP A 370 -21.73 6.93 4.68
N PRO A 371 -21.67 5.79 5.42
CA PRO A 371 -22.69 4.74 5.29
C PRO A 371 -24.11 5.25 5.55
N ASP A 372 -24.27 6.30 6.35
CA ASP A 372 -25.56 6.89 6.71
C ASP A 372 -25.95 8.07 5.80
N ASN A 373 -25.24 8.23 4.67
CA ASN A 373 -25.43 9.26 3.65
C ASN A 373 -25.40 10.70 4.23
N GLN A 374 -24.60 10.93 5.26
CA GLN A 374 -24.40 12.25 5.84
C GLN A 374 -23.43 13.12 5.03
N PRO A 375 -23.58 14.45 5.09
CA PRO A 375 -22.56 15.37 4.60
C PRO A 375 -21.23 15.12 5.33
N MET A 376 -20.13 15.10 4.56
CA MET A 376 -18.78 14.89 5.06
C MET A 376 -17.94 16.17 4.93
N PHE A 377 -17.01 16.35 5.87
CA PHE A 377 -16.09 17.48 5.96
C PHE A 377 -14.65 16.97 5.98
N TYR A 378 -13.80 17.46 5.08
CA TYR A 378 -12.40 17.05 4.97
C TYR A 378 -11.47 18.04 5.65
N LYS A 379 -10.53 17.54 6.44
CA LYS A 379 -9.51 18.32 7.12
C LYS A 379 -8.12 17.75 6.81
N TYR A 380 -7.17 18.64 6.58
CA TYR A 380 -5.77 18.31 6.35
C TYR A 380 -4.95 18.81 7.54
N SER A 381 -4.07 17.97 8.08
CA SER A 381 -3.13 18.27 9.18
C SER A 381 -1.73 17.72 8.87
N GLY A 382 -0.70 18.16 9.60
CA GLY A 382 0.69 17.79 9.36
C GLY A 382 1.44 18.77 8.45
N TRP A 383 2.27 18.25 7.54
CA TRP A 383 3.09 19.06 6.64
C TRP A 383 2.24 19.97 5.76
N LYS A 384 2.64 21.25 5.63
CA LYS A 384 1.93 22.35 4.97
C LYS A 384 0.53 22.67 5.53
N ALA A 385 0.11 22.03 6.62
CA ALA A 385 -1.12 22.35 7.35
C ALA A 385 -0.82 22.98 8.71
N ASP A 386 -0.04 22.28 9.54
CA ASP A 386 0.30 22.65 10.92
C ASP A 386 1.76 23.11 11.03
N TYR A 387 2.64 22.50 10.24
CA TYR A 387 4.06 22.84 10.16
C TYR A 387 4.54 22.86 8.70
N ASP A 388 5.69 23.48 8.49
CA ASP A 388 6.43 23.45 7.24
C ASP A 388 7.87 23.03 7.54
N THR A 389 8.58 22.61 6.51
CA THR A 389 9.95 22.13 6.58
C THR A 389 10.82 22.92 5.64
N LEU A 390 12.05 23.19 6.05
CA LEU A 390 13.07 23.82 5.21
C LEU A 390 14.20 22.84 4.97
N PHE A 391 14.30 22.33 3.76
CA PHE A 391 15.48 21.65 3.26
C PHE A 391 16.61 22.66 3.10
N THR A 392 17.75 22.43 3.75
CA THR A 392 18.95 23.25 3.52
C THR A 392 20.19 22.39 3.35
N THR A 393 20.97 22.77 2.34
CA THR A 393 22.34 22.31 2.14
C THR A 393 23.22 23.56 2.16
N THR A 394 24.13 23.63 3.12
CA THR A 394 25.06 24.77 3.21
C THR A 394 26.45 24.28 2.85
N ALA A 395 27.29 25.17 2.31
CA ALA A 395 28.68 24.83 2.04
C ALA A 395 29.42 24.36 3.31
N ASP A 396 29.01 24.86 4.48
CA ASP A 396 29.59 24.53 5.79
C ASP A 396 29.01 23.24 6.40
N ASN A 397 27.78 22.86 6.03
CA ASN A 397 27.16 21.59 6.39
C ASN A 397 26.56 20.94 5.13
N PRO A 398 27.38 20.17 4.37
CA PRO A 398 26.93 19.52 3.14
C PRO A 398 25.97 18.37 3.41
N THR A 399 25.77 18.00 4.69
CA THR A 399 24.81 16.99 5.07
C THR A 399 23.41 17.57 4.93
N PRO A 400 22.54 16.95 4.11
CA PRO A 400 21.16 17.37 3.99
C PRO A 400 20.47 17.30 5.35
N HIS A 401 19.78 18.36 5.74
CA HIS A 401 18.94 18.36 6.94
C HIS A 401 17.66 19.16 6.70
N GLN A 402 16.62 18.75 7.42
CA GLN A 402 15.27 19.29 7.30
C GLN A 402 14.87 19.89 8.64
N GLU A 403 14.63 21.19 8.67
CA GLU A 403 14.18 21.90 9.89
C GLU A 403 12.67 22.12 9.83
N SER A 404 11.93 21.70 10.86
CA SER A 404 10.49 21.92 10.95
C SER A 404 10.17 23.21 11.72
N PHE A 405 9.19 23.97 11.24
CA PHE A 405 8.67 25.16 11.92
C PHE A 405 7.15 25.25 11.78
N ASN A 406 6.47 25.75 12.82
CA ASN A 406 5.02 25.87 12.80
C ASN A 406 4.57 26.99 11.85
N ILE A 407 3.50 26.74 11.11
CA ILE A 407 2.85 27.74 10.27
C ILE A 407 1.48 28.10 10.83
N THR A 408 0.99 29.30 10.49
CA THR A 408 -0.32 29.79 10.99
C THR A 408 -1.46 29.60 10.00
N THR A 409 -1.13 29.26 8.75
CA THR A 409 -2.09 29.14 7.65
C THR A 409 -1.97 27.75 7.06
N ASN A 410 -3.08 27.00 7.05
CA ASN A 410 -3.16 25.72 6.39
C ASN A 410 -3.13 25.93 4.87
N ILE A 411 -2.01 25.57 4.23
CA ILE A 411 -1.77 25.80 2.81
C ILE A 411 -2.69 24.93 1.96
N TRP A 412 -2.96 23.68 2.39
CA TRP A 412 -3.91 22.80 1.72
C TRP A 412 -5.33 23.38 1.67
N HIS A 413 -5.82 23.93 2.78
CA HIS A 413 -7.12 24.62 2.84
C HIS A 413 -7.14 25.94 2.07
N SER A 414 -5.96 26.54 1.86
CA SER A 414 -5.82 27.79 1.11
C SER A 414 -5.75 27.58 -0.40
N SER A 415 -5.55 26.34 -0.86
CA SER A 415 -5.52 25.98 -2.28
C SER A 415 -6.86 26.27 -2.97
N THR A 416 -6.81 26.59 -4.27
CA THR A 416 -8.03 26.87 -5.07
C THR A 416 -8.94 25.65 -5.12
N ASN A 417 -8.36 24.45 -5.31
CA ASN A 417 -9.12 23.20 -5.37
C ASN A 417 -9.90 22.92 -4.08
N TYR A 418 -9.33 23.25 -2.92
CA TYR A 418 -10.01 23.04 -1.65
C TYR A 418 -11.13 24.05 -1.45
N LYS A 419 -10.91 25.32 -1.78
CA LYS A 419 -11.96 26.35 -1.70
C LYS A 419 -13.15 26.04 -2.61
N ASP A 420 -12.90 25.45 -3.78
CA ASP A 420 -13.94 25.12 -4.76
C ASP A 420 -14.72 23.85 -4.40
N THR A 421 -14.07 22.87 -3.75
CA THR A 421 -14.65 21.53 -3.54
C THR A 421 -14.86 21.14 -2.08
N ASN A 422 -14.26 21.88 -1.13
CA ASN A 422 -14.10 21.51 0.28
C ASN A 422 -13.52 20.10 0.50
N ARG A 423 -12.78 19.58 -0.50
CA ARG A 423 -12.24 18.21 -0.51
C ARG A 423 -10.88 18.13 -1.16
N LYS A 424 -10.79 18.37 -2.47
CA LYS A 424 -9.54 18.26 -3.24
C LYS A 424 -8.55 19.32 -2.79
N ALA A 425 -7.26 19.02 -2.73
CA ALA A 425 -6.25 20.03 -2.41
C ALA A 425 -5.04 19.87 -3.33
N ASN A 426 -4.30 20.95 -3.56
CA ASN A 426 -3.09 20.91 -4.35
C ASN A 426 -2.00 21.82 -3.78
N TYR A 427 -0.75 21.45 -4.00
CA TYR A 427 0.41 22.22 -3.58
C TYR A 427 1.56 22.06 -4.57
N GLN A 428 2.14 23.18 -4.99
CA GLN A 428 3.31 23.23 -5.87
C GLN A 428 4.58 23.12 -5.03
N THR A 429 5.33 22.02 -5.16
CA THR A 429 6.56 21.80 -4.38
C THR A 429 7.67 22.75 -4.80
N LYS A 430 8.61 22.97 -3.89
CA LYS A 430 9.80 23.80 -4.06
C LYS A 430 11.05 23.04 -3.63
N HIS A 431 12.22 23.62 -3.87
CA HIS A 431 13.48 23.04 -3.41
C HIS A 431 13.55 22.93 -1.89
N GLU A 432 12.98 23.89 -1.17
CA GLU A 432 12.91 23.85 0.30
C GLU A 432 12.05 22.68 0.82
N ASP A 433 11.22 22.10 -0.04
CA ASP A 433 10.32 21.00 0.30
C ASP A 433 11.00 19.63 0.13
N VAL A 434 12.25 19.55 -0.34
CA VAL A 434 12.92 18.28 -0.58
C VAL A 434 13.02 17.45 0.71
N GLY A 435 12.72 16.15 0.60
CA GLY A 435 12.76 15.18 1.68
C GLY A 435 11.39 14.56 2.01
N PRO A 436 11.35 13.73 3.07
CA PRO A 436 10.14 13.03 3.49
C PRO A 436 9.20 13.95 4.31
N HIS A 437 7.90 13.77 4.11
CA HIS A 437 6.84 14.47 4.82
C HIS A 437 5.69 13.55 5.18
N GLU A 438 4.90 13.99 6.16
CA GLU A 438 3.67 13.31 6.55
C GLU A 438 2.51 14.31 6.57
N ILE A 439 1.41 13.91 5.97
CA ILE A 439 0.14 14.63 6.03
C ILE A 439 -0.93 13.67 6.56
N THR A 440 -1.88 14.18 7.35
CA THR A 440 -3.05 13.43 7.76
C THR A 440 -4.28 14.02 7.09
N ILE A 441 -5.06 13.17 6.43
CA ILE A 441 -6.40 13.49 5.93
C ILE A 441 -7.39 12.93 6.93
N GLU A 442 -8.26 13.79 7.47
CA GLU A 442 -9.36 13.43 8.36
C GLU A 442 -10.68 13.77 7.67
N VAL A 443 -11.61 12.82 7.63
CA VAL A 443 -12.98 13.03 7.20
C VAL A 443 -13.90 12.94 8.41
N THR A 444 -14.79 13.92 8.57
CA THR A 444 -15.76 13.98 9.67
C THR A 444 -17.17 14.06 9.10
N ASP A 445 -18.13 13.32 9.66
CA ASP A 445 -19.54 13.41 9.28
C ASP A 445 -20.26 14.59 9.98
N PHE A 446 -21.56 14.71 9.77
CA PHE A 446 -22.38 15.74 10.42
C PHE A 446 -22.50 15.59 11.94
N PHE A 447 -22.31 14.38 12.49
CA PHE A 447 -22.41 14.09 13.92
C PHE A 447 -21.06 14.12 14.65
N GLY A 448 -19.97 14.41 13.94
CA GLY A 448 -18.63 14.50 14.50
C GLY A 448 -17.89 13.15 14.58
N LEU A 449 -18.43 12.06 14.00
CA LEU A 449 -17.69 10.82 13.83
C LEU A 449 -16.69 11.00 12.69
N LYS A 450 -15.53 10.37 12.82
CA LYS A 450 -14.40 10.64 11.95
C LYS A 450 -13.61 9.40 11.59
N ASP A 451 -12.97 9.45 10.44
CA ASP A 451 -11.96 8.51 9.98
C ASP A 451 -10.77 9.30 9.41
N GLN A 452 -9.58 8.73 9.46
CA GLN A 452 -8.37 9.45 9.06
C GLN A 452 -7.29 8.53 8.50
N GLN A 453 -6.46 9.09 7.63
CA GLN A 453 -5.31 8.43 7.04
C GLN A 453 -4.08 9.31 7.17
N GLN A 454 -2.95 8.71 7.54
CA GLN A 454 -1.64 9.33 7.37
C GLN A 454 -1.07 8.94 6.01
N ILE A 455 -0.60 9.94 5.26
CA ILE A 455 -0.02 9.81 3.93
C ILE A 455 1.43 10.28 4.04
N SER A 456 2.37 9.40 3.70
CA SER A 456 3.78 9.74 3.56
C SER A 456 4.05 10.26 2.14
N ILE A 457 4.74 11.38 2.05
CA ILE A 457 5.08 12.05 0.79
C ILE A 457 6.59 12.16 0.72
N MET A 458 7.19 11.74 -0.39
CA MET A 458 8.57 12.08 -0.71
C MET A 458 8.58 13.19 -1.77
N VAL A 459 9.27 14.28 -1.47
CA VAL A 459 9.63 15.29 -2.48
C VAL A 459 11.09 15.06 -2.84
N ASP A 460 11.31 14.51 -4.03
CA ASP A 460 12.63 14.23 -4.57
C ASP A 460 13.27 15.51 -5.12
N ASP A 461 14.59 15.67 -4.97
CA ASP A 461 15.27 16.81 -5.56
C ASP A 461 15.46 16.66 -7.07
N ARG A 462 15.66 17.78 -7.77
CA ARG A 462 16.18 17.71 -9.13
C ARG A 462 17.69 17.57 -9.02
N PRO A 463 18.29 16.55 -9.66
CA PRO A 463 19.73 16.36 -9.61
C PRO A 463 20.42 17.63 -10.10
N ASN A 464 21.35 18.13 -9.30
CA ASN A 464 22.20 19.24 -9.69
C ASN A 464 23.29 18.71 -10.61
N VAL A 465 22.95 18.65 -11.90
CA VAL A 465 23.81 18.10 -12.94
C VAL A 465 25.04 18.97 -13.11
N TYR A 466 26.21 18.37 -12.98
CA TYR A 466 27.46 19.05 -13.21
C TYR A 466 28.50 18.07 -13.75
N PHE A 467 29.30 18.54 -14.70
CA PHE A 467 30.49 17.82 -15.10
C PHE A 467 31.67 18.74 -15.30
N PHE A 468 32.85 18.14 -15.23
CA PHE A 468 34.10 18.75 -15.62
C PHE A 468 34.85 17.84 -16.58
N GLY A 469 35.65 18.46 -17.46
CA GLY A 469 36.63 17.74 -18.23
C GLY A 469 37.94 17.60 -17.46
N SER A 470 38.74 16.61 -17.77
CA SER A 470 40.10 16.51 -17.28
C SER A 470 41.00 15.84 -18.30
N THR A 471 42.23 16.31 -18.33
CA THR A 471 43.33 15.63 -19.03
C THR A 471 44.20 14.94 -17.96
N PRO A 472 45.05 13.97 -18.33
CA PRO A 472 46.08 13.46 -17.42
C PRO A 472 47.08 14.52 -16.94
N TYR A 473 47.08 15.71 -17.55
CA TYR A 473 48.00 16.80 -17.30
C TYR A 473 47.48 17.77 -16.24
N THR A 474 48.30 18.08 -15.24
CA THR A 474 47.94 19.00 -14.14
C THR A 474 48.12 20.48 -14.50
N ASP A 475 48.88 20.78 -15.55
CA ASP A 475 49.15 22.11 -16.09
C ASP A 475 48.17 22.51 -17.21
N ILE A 476 47.27 21.61 -17.62
CA ILE A 476 46.26 21.88 -18.65
C ILE A 476 44.89 22.17 -18.00
N PRO A 477 44.22 23.27 -18.37
CA PRO A 477 42.86 23.56 -17.93
C PRO A 477 41.86 22.45 -18.26
N HIS A 478 40.94 22.21 -17.34
CA HIS A 478 39.90 21.18 -17.38
C HIS A 478 38.86 21.31 -18.51
N ASP A 479 38.89 22.39 -19.28
CA ASP A 479 38.01 22.67 -20.41
C ASP A 479 38.72 22.57 -21.78
N LYS A 480 39.98 22.11 -21.79
CA LYS A 480 40.80 21.97 -22.99
C LYS A 480 41.15 20.53 -23.26
N ALA A 481 40.87 20.07 -24.47
CA ALA A 481 41.17 18.73 -24.94
C ALA A 481 42.05 18.80 -26.21
N SER A 482 42.65 17.68 -26.62
CA SER A 482 43.14 17.54 -27.99
C SER A 482 42.60 16.29 -28.67
N ILE A 483 42.77 16.24 -29.98
CA ILE A 483 42.50 15.05 -30.79
C ILE A 483 43.55 13.93 -30.58
N GLU A 484 44.61 14.17 -29.80
CA GLU A 484 45.74 13.24 -29.64
C GLU A 484 45.88 12.69 -28.23
N ASP A 485 45.34 13.39 -27.22
CA ASP A 485 45.56 13.11 -25.81
C ASP A 485 44.28 12.57 -25.14
N PRO A 486 44.41 11.75 -24.08
CA PRO A 486 43.26 11.30 -23.33
C PRO A 486 42.51 12.48 -22.72
N PHE A 487 41.18 12.45 -22.78
CA PHE A 487 40.31 13.42 -22.14
C PHE A 487 39.14 12.72 -21.46
N THR A 488 38.90 13.05 -20.20
CA THR A 488 37.84 12.45 -19.41
C THR A 488 36.77 13.49 -19.13
N LEU A 489 35.52 13.19 -19.46
CA LEU A 489 34.36 13.90 -18.92
C LEU A 489 33.89 13.18 -17.68
N ASN A 490 33.86 13.88 -16.56
CA ASN A 490 33.51 13.32 -15.27
C ASN A 490 32.30 14.06 -14.67
N ALA A 491 31.20 13.34 -14.51
CA ALA A 491 29.97 13.83 -13.88
C ALA A 491 29.90 13.58 -12.37
N SER A 492 31.00 13.18 -11.71
CA SER A 492 31.00 12.76 -10.30
C SER A 492 30.77 13.84 -9.26
N LEU A 493 30.52 15.06 -9.71
CA LEU A 493 30.06 16.16 -8.87
C LEU A 493 28.56 16.43 -9.07
N THR A 494 27.90 15.69 -9.96
CA THR A 494 26.44 15.66 -10.02
C THR A 494 25.95 15.13 -8.69
N THR A 495 25.08 15.88 -8.05
CA THR A 495 24.53 15.55 -6.74
C THR A 495 23.03 15.32 -6.88
N ASP A 496 22.55 14.33 -6.16
CA ASP A 496 21.16 13.93 -6.03
C ASP A 496 21.02 13.44 -4.59
N TYR A 497 20.19 14.12 -3.81
CA TYR A 497 20.17 13.95 -2.36
C TYR A 497 19.23 12.82 -1.92
N PHE A 498 18.13 12.58 -2.65
CA PHE A 498 17.12 11.57 -2.33
C PHE A 498 16.81 10.61 -3.50
N GLY A 499 17.35 10.85 -4.69
CA GLY A 499 17.11 10.00 -5.84
C GLY A 499 17.79 8.64 -5.73
N SER A 500 17.14 7.65 -6.34
CA SER A 500 17.66 6.28 -6.42
C SER A 500 19.07 6.28 -7.01
N SER A 501 19.94 5.40 -6.51
CA SER A 501 21.34 5.20 -6.91
C SER A 501 21.60 4.89 -8.40
N ASN A 502 20.61 5.06 -9.28
CA ASN A 502 20.63 4.75 -10.71
C ASN A 502 20.31 5.99 -11.56
N LEU A 503 20.95 7.14 -11.29
CA LEU A 503 20.92 8.25 -12.26
C LEU A 503 21.50 7.76 -13.58
N LEU A 504 20.70 7.82 -14.65
CA LEU A 504 21.18 7.57 -16.00
C LEU A 504 21.73 8.87 -16.57
N PHE A 505 23.04 8.89 -16.78
CA PHE A 505 23.73 9.98 -17.45
C PHE A 505 23.58 9.84 -18.96
N ARG A 506 23.20 10.92 -19.65
CA ARG A 506 23.16 11.01 -21.10
C ARG A 506 24.01 12.18 -21.55
N TRP A 507 25.06 11.87 -22.29
CA TRP A 507 25.99 12.85 -22.81
C TRP A 507 25.64 13.16 -24.25
N GLU A 508 25.33 14.42 -24.52
CA GLU A 508 25.05 14.94 -25.85
C GLU A 508 26.22 15.84 -26.28
N LEU A 509 27.00 15.36 -27.24
CA LEU A 509 28.13 16.05 -27.83
C LEU A 509 27.71 16.56 -29.21
N GLU A 510 27.51 17.87 -29.33
CA GLU A 510 27.07 18.46 -30.60
C GLU A 510 28.27 18.54 -31.56
N LYS A 511 28.30 17.67 -32.58
CA LYS A 511 29.17 17.87 -33.74
C LYS A 511 28.43 18.73 -34.75
N GLN A 512 29.15 19.56 -35.52
CA GLN A 512 28.62 20.19 -36.73
C GLN A 512 27.91 19.13 -37.62
N ASN A 513 26.58 19.04 -37.51
CA ASN A 513 25.64 18.18 -38.24
C ASN A 513 25.46 16.69 -37.83
N LYS A 514 25.90 16.20 -36.65
CA LYS A 514 25.47 14.89 -36.12
C LYS A 514 25.46 14.85 -34.58
N GLU A 515 24.30 14.56 -34.01
CA GLU A 515 24.15 14.21 -32.59
C GLU A 515 24.69 12.80 -32.38
N TYR A 516 25.69 12.64 -31.50
CA TYR A 516 26.05 11.31 -31.02
C TYR A 516 25.27 11.04 -29.75
N ASP A 517 24.35 10.08 -29.83
CA ASP A 517 23.61 9.58 -28.68
C ASP A 517 24.41 8.46 -28.03
N TYR A 518 25.38 8.85 -27.20
CA TYR A 518 26.13 7.89 -26.41
C TYR A 518 25.36 7.66 -25.10
N ASN A 519 24.49 6.64 -25.08
CA ASN A 519 23.89 6.12 -23.85
C ASN A 519 24.96 5.36 -23.06
N TYR A 520 25.87 6.11 -22.42
CA TYR A 520 26.71 5.55 -21.37
C TYR A 520 26.01 5.77 -20.05
N GLU A 521 25.60 4.69 -19.41
CA GLU A 521 25.09 4.72 -18.02
C GLU A 521 26.22 5.06 -17.00
N ASN A 522 27.41 5.41 -17.49
CA ASN A 522 28.57 5.72 -16.68
C ASN A 522 28.66 7.23 -16.42
N GLU A 523 28.92 7.55 -15.16
CA GLU A 523 29.26 8.88 -14.65
C GLU A 523 30.54 9.46 -15.31
N ILE A 524 31.41 8.59 -15.82
CA ILE A 524 32.70 8.94 -16.40
C ILE A 524 32.77 8.45 -17.85
N ILE A 525 33.09 9.34 -18.79
CA ILE A 525 33.43 8.99 -20.17
C ILE A 525 34.87 9.37 -20.45
N GLU A 526 35.66 8.41 -20.94
CA GLU A 526 37.03 8.63 -21.39
C GLU A 526 37.11 8.65 -22.91
N PHE A 527 37.81 9.63 -23.46
CA PHE A 527 38.09 9.78 -24.88
C PHE A 527 39.60 9.64 -25.13
N PRO A 528 40.03 8.93 -26.20
CA PRO A 528 39.23 7.99 -26.97
C PRO A 528 38.96 6.73 -26.14
N LEU A 529 37.78 6.10 -26.30
CA LEU A 529 37.25 5.00 -25.47
C LEU A 529 38.13 3.73 -25.36
N LEU A 530 39.23 3.65 -26.13
CA LEU A 530 40.19 2.55 -26.11
C LEU A 530 41.58 3.11 -26.47
N ILE A 531 42.44 3.36 -25.47
CA ILE A 531 43.86 3.65 -25.72
C ILE A 531 44.66 2.40 -25.39
N GLY A 532 45.11 1.68 -26.41
CA GLY A 532 46.03 0.56 -26.23
C GLY A 532 47.50 1.00 -26.16
N ASN A 533 47.87 2.10 -26.81
CA ASN A 533 49.24 2.62 -26.88
C ASN A 533 49.28 3.97 -27.62
N ILE A 534 50.18 4.89 -27.25
CA ILE A 534 50.48 6.15 -28.00
C ILE A 534 50.79 5.90 -29.50
N ASN A 535 51.27 4.69 -29.82
CA ASN A 535 51.61 4.22 -31.17
C ASN A 535 50.42 3.84 -32.06
N SER A 536 49.25 3.60 -31.47
CA SER A 536 48.05 3.19 -32.21
C SER A 536 47.02 4.30 -32.08
N PRO A 537 46.98 5.27 -33.02
CA PRO A 537 46.02 6.36 -32.94
C PRO A 537 44.62 5.77 -33.08
N THR A 538 43.89 5.69 -31.97
CA THR A 538 42.44 5.61 -32.06
C THR A 538 41.97 6.94 -32.62
N GLN A 539 41.14 6.89 -33.68
CA GLN A 539 40.61 8.10 -34.30
C GLN A 539 39.72 8.82 -33.28
N PHE A 540 40.26 9.87 -32.68
CA PHE A 540 39.50 10.80 -31.87
C PHE A 540 38.51 11.51 -32.80
N THR A 541 37.21 11.34 -32.57
CA THR A 541 36.17 11.71 -33.54
C THR A 541 35.84 13.22 -33.56
N PHE A 542 36.43 13.99 -32.63
CA PHE A 542 36.25 15.43 -32.52
C PHE A 542 37.09 16.18 -33.55
N GLN A 543 36.50 17.23 -34.13
CA GLN A 543 37.23 18.18 -34.97
C GLN A 543 37.88 19.25 -34.09
N ILE A 544 38.92 19.92 -34.58
CA ILE A 544 39.48 21.09 -33.87
C ILE A 544 38.41 22.19 -33.83
N GLY A 545 38.24 22.82 -32.66
CA GLY A 545 37.27 23.87 -32.42
C GLY A 545 36.53 23.68 -31.10
N ASN A 546 35.49 24.48 -30.90
CA ASN A 546 34.71 24.44 -29.68
C ASN A 546 33.53 23.48 -29.82
N HIS A 547 33.32 22.65 -28.81
CA HIS A 547 32.26 21.64 -28.77
C HIS A 547 31.35 21.90 -27.56
N PRO A 548 30.13 22.42 -27.76
CA PRO A 548 29.17 22.48 -26.68
C PRO A 548 28.83 21.04 -26.27
N THR A 549 29.10 20.75 -25.01
CA THR A 549 28.90 19.44 -24.40
C THR A 549 27.78 19.58 -23.39
N THR A 550 26.70 18.83 -23.58
CA THR A 550 25.55 18.84 -22.68
C THR A 550 25.47 17.51 -21.95
N LEU A 551 25.45 17.54 -20.63
CA LEU A 551 25.09 16.41 -19.79
C LEU A 551 23.63 16.54 -19.40
N LYS A 552 22.84 15.49 -19.62
CA LYS A 552 21.47 15.36 -19.13
C LYS A 552 21.40 14.16 -18.21
N THR A 553 20.69 14.27 -17.11
CA THR A 553 20.29 13.10 -16.31
C THR A 553 18.85 12.74 -16.65
N LYS A 554 18.54 11.44 -16.67
CA LYS A 554 17.18 10.95 -16.96
C LYS A 554 16.68 9.96 -15.91
N SER A 555 15.38 10.01 -15.64
CA SER A 555 14.59 8.94 -14.99
C SER A 555 13.43 8.58 -15.91
N GLN A 556 13.27 7.29 -16.25
CA GLN A 556 12.18 6.76 -17.08
C GLN A 556 11.80 7.67 -18.28
N GLU A 557 12.82 8.06 -19.06
CA GLU A 557 12.76 8.95 -20.23
C GLU A 557 12.63 10.48 -19.99
N ALA A 558 12.22 10.93 -18.80
CA ALA A 558 12.17 12.35 -18.46
C ALA A 558 13.56 12.90 -18.13
N THR A 559 13.90 14.08 -18.68
CA THR A 559 15.13 14.80 -18.32
C THR A 559 14.95 15.50 -16.98
N LEU A 560 15.71 15.09 -15.97
CA LEU A 560 15.62 15.62 -14.61
C LEU A 560 16.46 16.88 -14.42
N GLY A 561 17.63 16.92 -15.07
CA GLY A 561 18.50 18.09 -15.09
C GLY A 561 19.38 18.13 -16.33
N GLN A 562 19.94 19.31 -16.62
CA GLN A 562 20.88 19.51 -17.72
C GLN A 562 21.97 20.51 -17.35
N TYR A 563 23.18 20.25 -17.80
CA TYR A 563 24.31 21.17 -17.70
C TYR A 563 25.08 21.20 -19.01
N GLN A 564 25.41 22.40 -19.48
CA GLN A 564 26.11 22.61 -20.72
C GLN A 564 27.42 23.35 -20.47
N LYS A 565 28.53 22.80 -20.99
CA LYS A 565 29.85 23.44 -20.96
C LYS A 565 30.52 23.30 -22.31
N GLU A 566 31.22 24.34 -22.72
CA GLU A 566 32.00 24.35 -23.96
C GLU A 566 33.38 23.71 -23.70
N ILE A 567 33.74 22.72 -24.52
CA ILE A 567 35.06 22.08 -24.50
C ILE A 567 35.84 22.52 -25.73
N GLU A 568 37.00 23.13 -25.52
CA GLU A 568 37.88 23.58 -26.59
C GLU A 568 38.80 22.43 -27.01
N VAL A 569 38.61 21.91 -28.23
CA VAL A 569 39.41 20.82 -28.78
C VAL A 569 40.49 21.37 -29.70
N TYR A 570 41.74 21.11 -29.34
CA TYR A 570 42.93 21.53 -30.07
C TYR A 570 43.55 20.38 -30.87
N SER A 571 44.51 20.70 -31.74
CA SER A 571 45.29 19.67 -32.43
C SER A 571 46.19 18.88 -31.47
N CYS A 572 46.64 19.52 -30.39
CA CYS A 572 47.52 18.98 -29.36
C CYS A 572 47.44 19.88 -28.11
N LEU A 573 47.80 19.37 -26.93
CA LEU A 573 47.89 20.14 -25.69
C LEU A 573 49.36 20.38 -25.32
N PRO A 574 49.79 21.63 -25.05
CA PRO A 574 51.19 21.90 -24.70
C PRO A 574 51.49 21.51 -23.24
N HIS A 575 51.79 20.23 -22.98
CA HIS A 575 52.19 19.74 -21.65
C HIS A 575 53.70 19.91 -21.45
N ARG A 576 54.13 20.49 -20.32
CA ARG A 576 55.55 20.68 -20.00
C ARG A 576 55.99 19.76 -18.85
N ASN A 577 56.93 18.87 -19.17
CA ASN A 577 57.66 18.05 -18.22
C ASN A 577 59.18 18.21 -18.45
N GLN A 578 60.01 17.79 -17.51
CA GLN A 578 61.47 17.79 -17.68
C GLN A 578 61.94 16.64 -18.59
N ALA A 579 61.18 15.56 -18.67
CA ALA A 579 61.50 14.43 -19.55
C ALA A 579 61.22 14.76 -21.02
N PRO A 580 62.00 14.22 -21.98
CA PRO A 580 61.87 14.56 -23.39
C PRO A 580 60.65 13.88 -24.01
N SER A 581 60.16 14.41 -25.15
CA SER A 581 58.98 13.87 -25.84
C SER A 581 59.11 12.40 -26.22
N TYR A 582 57.98 11.68 -26.31
CA TYR A 582 57.94 10.33 -26.87
C TYR A 582 58.56 10.30 -28.29
N PRO A 583 59.38 9.29 -28.66
CA PRO A 583 59.74 8.08 -27.90
C PRO A 583 60.88 8.22 -26.90
N PHE A 584 61.49 9.40 -26.75
CA PHE A 584 62.74 9.58 -26.01
C PHE A 584 62.58 9.68 -24.48
N HIS A 585 61.35 9.80 -23.95
CA HIS A 585 61.03 10.00 -22.52
C HIS A 585 61.70 9.09 -21.45
N ASN A 586 62.37 8.02 -21.88
CA ASN A 586 63.12 7.06 -21.05
C ASN A 586 64.47 6.69 -21.72
N TYR A 587 65.06 7.63 -22.46
CA TYR A 587 66.27 7.40 -23.24
C TYR A 587 67.50 7.53 -22.33
N GLN A 588 68.13 6.38 -22.06
CA GLN A 588 69.33 6.35 -21.22
C GLN A 588 70.46 7.18 -21.83
N ASN A 589 71.09 8.01 -20.99
CA ASN A 589 72.26 8.85 -21.29
C ASN A 589 71.98 10.12 -22.11
N ASP A 590 70.73 10.59 -22.18
CA ASP A 590 70.46 11.96 -22.60
C ASP A 590 70.55 12.93 -21.40
N PRO A 591 70.53 14.27 -21.62
CA PRO A 591 70.58 15.23 -20.52
C PRO A 591 69.23 15.40 -19.81
N TYR A 592 68.19 14.69 -20.24
CA TYR A 592 66.86 14.83 -19.67
C TYR A 592 66.64 13.80 -18.55
N PRO A 593 65.87 14.14 -17.51
CA PRO A 593 65.50 13.17 -16.50
C PRO A 593 64.53 12.14 -17.06
N ASP A 594 64.84 10.86 -16.90
CA ASP A 594 63.91 9.76 -17.16
C ASP A 594 62.68 9.86 -16.25
N LEU A 595 61.47 9.67 -16.81
CA LEU A 595 60.27 9.54 -15.97
C LEU A 595 60.26 8.14 -15.35
N GLN A 596 60.23 8.06 -14.03
CA GLN A 596 59.97 6.77 -13.37
C GLN A 596 58.57 6.21 -13.64
N THR A 597 57.68 6.99 -14.26
CA THR A 597 56.35 6.57 -14.69
C THR A 597 56.42 5.94 -16.08
N THR A 598 55.80 4.77 -16.27
CA THR A 598 55.80 4.05 -17.54
C THR A 598 54.90 4.66 -18.62
N ASP A 599 54.13 5.72 -18.32
CA ASP A 599 53.20 6.32 -19.27
C ASP A 599 53.90 7.38 -20.15
N PRO A 600 54.11 7.11 -21.45
CA PRO A 600 54.76 8.05 -22.33
C PRO A 600 53.96 9.31 -22.62
N LEU A 601 52.66 9.32 -22.32
CA LEU A 601 51.81 10.50 -22.47
C LEU A 601 52.19 11.62 -21.50
N MET A 602 52.80 11.28 -20.36
CA MET A 602 53.25 12.22 -19.31
C MET A 602 54.58 12.91 -19.64
N ALA A 603 55.22 12.54 -20.75
CA ALA A 603 56.45 13.17 -21.22
C ALA A 603 56.19 14.59 -21.72
N ASN A 604 57.24 15.43 -21.77
CA ASN A 604 57.10 16.77 -22.33
C ASN A 604 56.65 16.68 -23.78
N HIS A 605 55.54 17.29 -24.14
CA HIS A 605 55.25 17.54 -25.53
C HIS A 605 54.66 18.93 -25.64
N THR A 606 55.48 19.80 -26.21
CA THR A 606 54.95 21.03 -26.77
C THR A 606 54.23 20.62 -28.04
N CYS A 607 53.18 21.33 -28.44
CA CYS A 607 52.64 21.34 -29.80
C CYS A 607 53.67 21.77 -30.87
N CYS A 608 54.88 21.22 -30.80
CA CYS A 608 56.03 21.42 -31.65
C CYS A 608 56.47 22.88 -31.78
N SER A 609 57.09 23.38 -30.71
CA SER A 609 57.75 24.70 -30.54
C SER A 609 56.78 25.87 -30.31
N ASP A 610 56.78 26.43 -29.10
CA ASP A 610 57.82 27.34 -28.65
C ASP A 610 58.24 27.13 -27.18
N GLY A 611 59.56 27.04 -26.97
CA GLY A 611 60.17 26.86 -25.65
C GLY A 611 60.06 28.06 -24.70
N THR A 612 59.19 29.04 -24.97
CA THR A 612 59.14 30.30 -24.20
C THR A 612 57.74 30.83 -23.85
N ASP A 613 56.67 30.37 -24.51
CA ASP A 613 55.45 31.19 -24.57
C ASP A 613 54.31 30.64 -23.72
N GLY A 614 54.29 29.33 -23.42
CA GLY A 614 53.26 28.68 -22.61
C GLY A 614 51.80 28.93 -23.03
N SER A 615 51.55 29.58 -24.16
CA SER A 615 50.29 30.31 -24.40
C SER A 615 49.56 29.94 -25.68
N THR A 616 50.19 29.28 -26.65
CA THR A 616 49.49 28.88 -27.88
C THR A 616 49.10 27.41 -27.83
N TYR A 617 47.93 27.13 -27.28
CA TYR A 617 47.15 25.96 -27.67
C TYR A 617 46.94 26.05 -29.19
N GLY A 618 47.45 25.12 -30.00
CA GLY A 618 47.40 25.35 -31.44
C GLY A 618 48.20 24.39 -32.31
N SER A 619 47.73 24.27 -33.55
CA SER A 619 48.19 23.40 -34.65
C SER A 619 49.62 22.90 -34.55
N VAL A 620 49.80 21.59 -34.71
CA VAL A 620 51.12 20.94 -34.84
C VAL A 620 51.96 21.67 -35.88
N LYS A 621 53.09 22.27 -35.46
CA LYS A 621 54.06 22.86 -36.39
C LYS A 621 55.03 21.77 -36.84
N THR A 622 54.75 21.17 -37.99
CA THR A 622 55.64 20.19 -38.60
C THR A 622 57.01 20.82 -38.93
N GLY A 623 58.10 20.16 -38.54
CA GLY A 623 59.47 20.57 -38.90
C GLY A 623 60.28 21.33 -37.83
N GLU A 624 59.68 21.69 -36.69
CA GLU A 624 60.40 22.27 -35.54
C GLU A 624 61.08 21.16 -34.69
N PRO A 625 62.25 21.40 -34.08
CA PRO A 625 62.91 20.40 -33.23
C PRO A 625 62.14 20.16 -31.93
N CYS A 626 61.87 18.89 -31.60
CA CYS A 626 61.20 18.45 -30.37
C CYS A 626 62.09 17.64 -29.44
N TYR A 627 63.21 17.11 -29.95
CA TYR A 627 64.22 16.45 -29.15
C TYR A 627 65.58 16.85 -29.68
N GLU A 628 66.43 17.34 -28.78
CA GLU A 628 67.81 17.65 -29.09
C GLU A 628 68.73 16.87 -28.15
N LEU A 629 69.66 16.11 -28.73
CA LEU A 629 70.73 15.43 -28.01
C LEU A 629 72.07 15.89 -28.56
N THR A 630 72.95 16.34 -27.67
CA THR A 630 74.35 16.60 -27.99
C THR A 630 75.21 15.58 -27.27
N ASP A 631 75.90 14.73 -28.02
CA ASP A 631 76.87 13.80 -27.47
C ASP A 631 78.26 13.96 -28.12
N TYR A 632 79.26 13.40 -27.44
CA TYR A 632 80.65 13.48 -27.87
C TYR A 632 81.23 12.08 -27.98
N GLY A 633 81.90 11.78 -29.09
CA GLY A 633 82.46 10.46 -29.34
C GLY A 633 83.60 10.49 -30.34
N CYS A 634 84.53 9.55 -30.23
CA CYS A 634 85.61 9.37 -31.21
C CYS A 634 85.05 8.65 -32.45
N LEU A 635 85.49 9.02 -33.65
CA LEU A 635 84.85 8.70 -34.94
C LEU A 635 84.41 7.23 -35.15
N PHE A 636 85.15 6.25 -34.61
CA PHE A 636 84.85 4.82 -34.77
C PHE A 636 83.71 4.29 -33.89
N ASN A 637 83.24 5.06 -32.90
CA ASN A 637 82.29 4.59 -31.87
C ASN A 637 80.83 5.02 -32.08
N PHE A 638 80.49 5.76 -33.14
CA PHE A 638 79.08 6.00 -33.49
C PHE A 638 78.46 4.85 -34.30
N ASN A 639 79.16 3.72 -34.43
CA ASN A 639 78.74 2.59 -35.23
C ASN A 639 77.55 1.87 -34.57
N SER A 640 76.49 1.63 -35.34
CA SER A 640 75.13 1.26 -34.89
C SER A 640 74.97 -0.14 -34.28
N SER A 641 76.07 -0.80 -33.93
CA SER A 641 76.08 -2.18 -33.41
C SER A 641 76.34 -2.26 -31.89
N ASP A 642 76.51 -1.14 -31.18
CA ASP A 642 76.49 -1.16 -29.72
C ASP A 642 75.06 -1.47 -29.26
N PRO A 643 74.81 -2.56 -28.50
CA PRO A 643 73.48 -2.88 -27.99
C PRO A 643 72.89 -1.83 -27.04
N ARG A 644 73.67 -0.81 -26.65
CA ARG A 644 73.21 0.39 -25.93
C ARG A 644 72.87 1.56 -26.85
N HIS A 645 73.22 1.50 -28.14
CA HIS A 645 72.66 2.38 -29.17
C HIS A 645 71.30 1.83 -29.57
N ILE A 646 70.32 2.13 -28.73
CA ILE A 646 68.92 1.87 -29.02
C ILE A 646 68.50 2.95 -30.01
N ASP A 647 68.26 2.54 -31.27
CA ASP A 647 67.56 3.33 -32.27
C ASP A 647 66.16 3.65 -31.73
N PRO A 648 65.87 4.89 -31.32
CA PRO A 648 64.60 5.21 -30.70
C PRO A 648 63.54 5.11 -31.80
N ALA A 649 62.81 4.00 -31.80
CA ALA A 649 61.75 3.64 -32.74
C ALA A 649 62.16 3.16 -34.16
N GLY A 650 63.41 2.76 -34.40
CA GLY A 650 63.80 2.25 -35.74
C GLY A 650 63.95 3.36 -36.80
N ILE A 651 64.11 4.61 -36.36
CA ILE A 651 64.09 5.81 -37.20
C ILE A 651 65.49 6.08 -37.79
N ILE A 652 66.55 5.73 -37.06
CA ILE A 652 67.93 5.90 -37.51
C ILE A 652 68.42 4.57 -38.09
N ASN A 653 67.84 4.17 -39.22
CA ASN A 653 68.47 3.16 -40.05
C ASN A 653 69.88 3.63 -40.39
N ALA A 654 70.87 2.88 -39.91
CA ALA A 654 72.30 3.16 -39.96
C ALA A 654 72.89 3.08 -41.38
N GLN A 655 72.22 3.66 -42.35
CA GLN A 655 72.69 3.81 -43.71
C GLN A 655 73.02 5.28 -43.93
N ASN A 656 74.32 5.56 -43.88
CA ASN A 656 75.01 6.77 -44.34
C ASN A 656 75.47 7.79 -43.29
N MET A 657 75.91 7.35 -42.12
CA MET A 657 76.94 8.09 -41.36
C MET A 657 78.30 7.43 -41.55
N ASN A 658 78.71 7.27 -42.81
CA ASN A 658 80.11 7.08 -43.10
C ASN A 658 80.58 8.44 -43.65
N PRO A 659 81.40 9.21 -42.92
CA PRO A 659 82.11 10.36 -43.49
C PRO A 659 83.17 9.82 -44.45
N SER A 660 82.74 9.12 -45.50
CA SER A 660 83.60 8.33 -46.38
C SER A 660 84.20 9.15 -47.53
N THR A 661 84.29 10.47 -47.38
CA THR A 661 84.99 11.31 -48.35
C THR A 661 85.96 12.28 -47.67
N GLY A 662 86.97 11.73 -46.97
CA GLY A 662 88.08 12.58 -46.51
C GLY A 662 89.12 11.98 -45.56
N ILE A 663 88.89 10.79 -44.98
CA ILE A 663 89.81 10.26 -43.96
C ILE A 663 90.83 9.33 -44.61
N THR A 664 92.05 9.84 -44.82
CA THR A 664 93.15 9.09 -45.47
C THR A 664 94.29 8.73 -44.50
N SER A 665 94.17 9.06 -43.22
CA SER A 665 95.24 8.94 -42.22
C SER A 665 94.77 8.18 -40.97
N THR A 666 95.62 7.29 -40.44
CA THR A 666 95.39 6.58 -39.18
C THR A 666 95.40 7.49 -37.95
N ASP A 667 95.86 8.75 -38.08
CA ASP A 667 95.81 9.76 -37.00
C ASP A 667 94.43 10.42 -36.87
N ASP A 668 93.59 10.36 -37.91
CA ASP A 668 92.20 10.88 -37.89
C ASP A 668 91.25 9.99 -37.06
N LEU A 669 91.71 8.79 -36.66
CA LEU A 669 90.96 7.85 -35.83
C LEU A 669 90.90 8.26 -34.35
N LYS A 670 91.61 9.32 -33.96
CA LYS A 670 91.69 9.80 -32.58
C LYS A 670 90.96 11.12 -32.37
N GLU A 671 90.29 11.70 -33.35
CA GLU A 671 89.61 12.99 -33.15
C GLU A 671 88.27 12.81 -32.41
N LEU A 672 87.97 13.70 -31.47
CA LEU A 672 86.70 13.78 -30.75
C LEU A 672 85.71 14.59 -31.59
N PHE A 673 84.56 13.99 -31.89
CA PHE A 673 83.49 14.62 -32.63
C PHE A 673 82.34 14.95 -31.68
N LYS A 674 81.75 16.12 -31.89
CA LYS A 674 80.46 16.51 -31.33
C LYS A 674 79.39 16.11 -32.33
N ARG A 675 78.43 15.31 -31.90
CA ARG A 675 77.24 14.96 -32.67
C ARG A 675 76.02 15.64 -32.05
N GLU A 676 75.34 16.43 -32.86
CA GLU A 676 74.10 17.09 -32.51
C GLU A 676 72.96 16.42 -33.28
N ILE A 677 72.04 15.79 -32.56
CA ILE A 677 70.85 15.15 -33.10
C ILE A 677 69.68 16.08 -32.79
N LYS A 678 68.99 16.53 -33.84
CA LYS A 678 67.73 17.27 -33.73
C LYS A 678 66.64 16.46 -34.40
N VAL A 679 65.70 15.95 -33.61
CA VAL A 679 64.53 15.26 -34.15
C VAL A 679 63.42 16.29 -34.27
N LYS A 680 62.89 16.42 -35.49
CA LYS A 680 61.79 17.34 -35.76
C LYS A 680 60.45 16.71 -35.46
N CYS A 681 59.46 17.56 -35.23
CA CYS A 681 58.10 17.13 -35.09
C CYS A 681 57.51 16.56 -36.37
N ALA A 682 56.71 15.51 -36.20
CA ALA A 682 55.90 14.95 -37.25
C ALA A 682 54.56 15.69 -37.39
N ASN A 683 53.56 14.99 -37.92
CA ASN A 683 52.19 15.49 -38.04
C ASN A 683 51.37 15.30 -36.76
N ARG A 684 52.00 14.80 -35.68
CA ARG A 684 51.40 14.63 -34.36
C ARG A 684 52.15 15.48 -33.34
N GLY A 685 51.44 16.18 -32.48
CA GLY A 685 51.99 17.07 -31.46
C GLY A 685 52.67 16.30 -30.31
N ASN A 686 52.15 15.13 -29.95
CA ASN A 686 52.71 14.32 -28.87
C ASN A 686 53.78 13.29 -29.29
N MET A 687 54.21 13.29 -30.56
CA MET A 687 55.25 12.40 -31.06
C MET A 687 56.40 13.18 -31.70
N CYS A 688 57.61 12.92 -31.19
CA CYS A 688 58.85 13.41 -31.77
C CYS A 688 59.46 12.36 -32.71
N ASN A 689 58.78 12.07 -33.82
CA ASN A 689 59.20 11.05 -34.80
C ASN A 689 59.28 11.60 -36.23
N GLY A 690 59.41 12.92 -36.39
CA GLY A 690 59.63 13.54 -37.69
C GLY A 690 61.07 13.37 -38.19
N PRO A 691 61.45 14.10 -39.25
CA PRO A 691 62.78 14.02 -39.83
C PRO A 691 63.89 14.29 -38.79
N VAL A 692 64.93 13.46 -38.80
CA VAL A 692 66.09 13.61 -37.92
C VAL A 692 67.19 14.36 -38.66
N GLU A 693 67.65 15.47 -38.09
CA GLU A 693 68.83 16.19 -38.54
C GLU A 693 70.01 15.83 -37.64
N ILE A 694 71.07 15.27 -38.23
CA ILE A 694 72.29 14.90 -37.50
C ILE A 694 73.43 15.75 -38.03
N THR A 695 74.00 16.58 -37.17
CA THR A 695 75.18 17.38 -37.48
C THR A 695 76.37 16.83 -36.71
N VAL A 696 77.42 16.40 -37.42
CA VAL A 696 78.66 15.94 -36.80
C VAL A 696 79.75 16.95 -37.09
N THR A 697 80.29 17.56 -36.04
CA THR A 697 81.38 18.53 -36.13
C THR A 697 82.60 18.00 -35.38
N SER A 698 83.78 18.10 -36.00
CA SER A 698 85.04 17.90 -35.26
C SER A 698 85.14 18.96 -34.15
N THR A 699 85.60 18.56 -32.97
CA THR A 699 85.92 19.49 -31.87
C THR A 699 87.34 20.06 -31.94
N GLY A 700 88.16 19.59 -32.90
CA GLY A 700 89.60 19.87 -32.98
C GLY A 700 90.41 19.29 -31.80
N THR A 701 89.79 18.44 -30.97
CA THR A 701 90.43 17.81 -29.80
C THR A 701 90.62 16.32 -30.07
N TYR A 702 91.74 15.75 -29.61
CA TYR A 702 92.04 14.32 -29.78
C TYR A 702 91.68 13.52 -28.52
N CYS A 703 91.02 12.37 -28.71
CA CYS A 703 90.80 11.35 -27.73
C CYS A 703 92.15 10.80 -27.20
N PRO A 704 92.30 10.58 -25.88
CA PRO A 704 93.51 10.03 -25.29
C PRO A 704 93.86 8.65 -25.90
N SER A 705 95.15 8.36 -26.07
CA SER A 705 95.66 7.10 -26.64
C SER A 705 95.24 5.81 -25.92
N ASN A 706 94.63 5.94 -24.74
CA ASN A 706 94.23 4.89 -23.81
C ASN A 706 92.70 4.83 -23.61
N CYS A 707 91.93 5.57 -24.42
CA CYS A 707 90.47 5.55 -24.41
C CYS A 707 89.97 4.30 -25.16
N VAL A 708 89.97 3.15 -24.48
CA VAL A 708 89.39 1.90 -24.99
C VAL A 708 87.94 1.86 -24.50
N TYR A 709 87.00 2.16 -25.42
CA TYR A 709 85.57 1.85 -25.34
C TYR A 709 84.82 2.20 -24.04
N THR A 710 84.86 3.45 -23.57
CA THR A 710 83.92 3.88 -22.51
C THR A 710 83.37 5.28 -22.77
N TYR A 711 82.03 5.39 -22.72
CA TYR A 711 81.27 6.64 -22.85
C TYR A 711 81.78 7.66 -21.82
N ILE A 712 82.00 8.90 -22.27
CA ILE A 712 82.43 10.00 -21.40
C ILE A 712 81.17 10.81 -21.05
N ASN A 713 80.71 10.72 -19.80
CA ASN A 713 79.67 11.62 -19.30
C ASN A 713 80.26 13.04 -19.21
N GLN A 714 79.43 14.07 -19.42
CA GLN A 714 79.90 15.47 -19.50
C GLN A 714 80.70 15.94 -18.27
N SER A 715 80.51 15.29 -17.11
CA SER A 715 81.25 15.55 -15.87
C SER A 715 82.62 14.87 -15.78
N ASP A 716 82.90 13.86 -16.59
CA ASP A 716 84.18 13.14 -16.64
C ASP A 716 85.00 13.54 -17.87
N GLY A 717 84.88 14.82 -18.26
CA GLY A 717 85.84 15.43 -19.17
C GLY A 717 87.25 15.12 -18.70
N CYS A 718 88.00 14.40 -19.54
CA CYS A 718 89.33 13.88 -19.24
C CYS A 718 90.17 14.94 -18.49
N ARG A 719 90.41 14.69 -17.20
CA ARG A 719 91.60 15.24 -16.54
C ARG A 719 92.80 14.39 -16.88
#